data_AF-A0A5B8Z6J6-F1
#
_entry.id   AF-A0A5B8Z6J6-F1
#
_cell.length_a   1.000
_cell.length_b   1.000
_cell.length_c   1.000
_cell.angle_alpha   90.00
_cell.angle_beta   90.00
_cell.angle_gamma   90.00
#
_symmetry.space_group_name_H-M   'P 1'
#
loop_
_entity.id
_entity.type
_entity.pdbx_description
1 polymer ?
#
loop_
_entity_poly.entity_id
_entity_poly.type
_entity_poly.pdbx_seq_one_letter_code
_entity_poly.pdbx_strand_id
1 'polypeptide(L)'
;MDKLQQYLTKMKKLLELTFFRILLFILLGIIMFLSMFSNVKPEKLDLDLFVVAEQTIRSPITIEDKASTEKRKKEAADQVQDIYVVKKEIAQNRVDLITSIFDSAIEVKDEIKEDLEEQQKAEEQSGEVENGSFNIQEPSPSDKLARMKEKLTEDITKEISDQSLLALLQASKGELSIAKDMTVTAINNVMSKRIPADGVENAKKSLEEELKFTSLNSNLKSAAIELGRYAVYQNEFYDPTATEEARQQAVESVEPVKILQGQIIVEEQQLITRDIYRQLKLIGMLDNNNSIQPFAGLAIITLVILGALYFYFNDMQSELKQNYLLLFSLIFTLSILIMKGISFFPEFKYSEISYIFPAAMGSILIRILINERMAVIFTIIMSICGSIIFNEGVTGTFNVSSSIYIICSGLAGIIFLTKQNHRSKILQAGMFVAVVNVIVIFSLVFLRNGQYDGIEYGFYFIIGVISGILSAVLAIGLLPFFEAGFGILSTMRLIELTSPNHPLLRKILTEAPGTYHHSVMVANLSESACEAIGANGLLARVGCYYHDIGKTKRPQFFIENQMNIENPHDRLPPQTSKNIIIAHATDGAEMLRKHKMPKEIVDIAEQHHGTTLLKYFYHKAKQSGLEVREEDYRYPGPKAQTKESAIIGIADSVEAAVRSMSHPTPDQIDDLVRNIIADRLQDGQLNECDLTLKELVIVENSFCETLNGIFHSRIEYPEMTKQKVKQA
;
A
#
# COMPACT_ATOMS: atom_id res chain seq x y z
N MET A 1 -0.98 42.00 5.33
CA MET A 1 0.02 41.27 4.53
C MET A 1 1.45 41.66 4.89
N ASP A 2 1.79 42.95 5.03
CA ASP A 2 3.18 43.40 5.32
C ASP A 2 3.80 42.84 6.61
N LYS A 3 3.03 42.75 7.69
CA LYS A 3 3.50 42.13 8.94
C LYS A 3 3.79 40.63 8.75
N LEU A 4 2.95 39.92 7.99
CA LEU A 4 3.11 38.48 7.73
C LEU A 4 4.37 38.21 6.91
N GLN A 5 4.63 38.98 5.86
CA GLN A 5 5.88 38.91 5.09
C GLN A 5 7.09 39.22 5.97
N GLN A 6 7.05 40.26 6.81
CA GLN A 6 8.14 40.54 7.73
C GLN A 6 8.42 39.39 8.72
N TYR A 7 7.38 38.75 9.26
CA TYR A 7 7.52 37.57 10.12
C TYR A 7 8.12 36.38 9.35
N LEU A 8 7.65 36.12 8.13
CA LEU A 8 8.17 35.06 7.28
C LEU A 8 9.64 35.31 6.91
N THR A 9 10.03 36.54 6.59
CA THR A 9 11.43 36.90 6.32
C THR A 9 12.32 36.74 7.55
N LYS A 10 11.82 37.09 8.75
CA LYS A 10 12.52 36.80 10.01
C LYS A 10 12.68 35.29 10.26
N MET A 11 11.61 34.51 10.04
CA MET A 11 11.66 33.05 10.17
C MET A 11 12.63 32.41 9.17
N LYS A 12 12.65 32.87 7.91
CA LYS A 12 13.61 32.44 6.89
C LYS A 12 15.05 32.66 7.36
N LYS A 13 15.38 33.87 7.80
CA LYS A 13 16.72 34.18 8.37
C LYS A 13 17.08 33.30 9.57
N LEU A 14 16.12 32.98 10.44
CA LEU A 14 16.39 32.07 11.56
C LEU A 14 16.71 30.66 11.07
N LEU A 15 16.07 30.18 9.99
CA LEU A 15 16.29 28.86 9.39
C LEU A 15 17.62 28.72 8.62
N GLU A 16 18.37 29.81 8.43
CA GLU A 16 19.79 29.74 8.02
C GLU A 16 20.64 29.05 9.09
N LEU A 17 20.27 29.20 10.36
CA LEU A 17 20.94 28.53 11.46
C LEU A 17 20.47 27.08 11.56
N THR A 18 21.42 26.16 11.53
CA THR A 18 21.19 24.70 11.66
C THR A 18 20.32 24.36 12.87
N PHE A 19 20.45 25.10 13.98
CA PHE A 19 19.65 24.93 15.19
C PHE A 19 18.13 25.11 14.94
N PHE A 20 17.71 26.22 14.34
CA PHE A 20 16.29 26.49 14.08
C PHE A 20 15.71 25.55 13.01
N ARG A 21 16.54 25.10 12.07
CA ARG A 21 16.15 24.05 11.11
C ARG A 21 15.83 22.74 11.82
N ILE A 22 16.69 22.29 12.74
CA ILE A 22 16.45 21.08 13.54
C ILE A 22 15.20 21.27 14.41
N LEU A 23 15.01 22.45 15.02
CA LEU A 23 13.83 22.76 15.82
C LEU A 23 12.52 22.65 15.01
N LEU A 24 12.51 23.09 13.75
CA LEU A 24 11.36 22.95 12.86
C LEU A 24 11.03 21.49 12.57
N PHE A 25 12.04 20.65 12.32
CA PHE A 25 11.83 19.20 12.14
C PHE A 25 11.31 18.54 13.42
N ILE A 26 11.82 18.93 14.59
CA ILE A 26 11.31 18.46 15.89
C ILE A 26 9.83 18.86 16.03
N LEU A 27 9.47 20.10 15.69
CA LEU A 27 8.09 20.57 15.74
C LEU A 27 7.17 19.76 14.81
N LEU A 28 7.61 19.48 13.58
CA LEU A 28 6.88 18.61 12.66
C LEU A 28 6.68 17.21 13.23
N GLY A 29 7.73 16.65 13.87
CA GLY A 29 7.65 15.36 14.57
C GLY A 29 6.63 15.36 15.69
N ILE A 30 6.62 16.41 16.51
CA ILE A 30 5.67 16.56 17.62
C ILE A 30 4.24 16.65 17.06
N ILE A 31 3.99 17.48 16.04
CA ILE A 31 2.66 17.61 15.43
C ILE A 31 2.19 16.27 14.88
N MET A 32 3.06 15.58 14.15
CA MET A 32 2.76 14.28 13.55
C MET A 32 2.48 13.22 14.62
N PHE A 33 3.36 13.10 15.62
CA PHE A 33 3.21 12.17 16.73
C PHE A 33 1.94 12.43 17.55
N LEU A 34 1.69 13.67 17.95
CA LEU A 34 0.51 14.04 18.73
C LEU A 34 -0.80 13.81 17.95
N SER A 35 -0.80 14.09 16.64
CA SER A 35 -1.97 13.85 15.78
C SER A 35 -2.34 12.36 15.74
N MET A 36 -1.33 11.47 15.70
CA MET A 36 -1.53 10.02 15.63
C MET A 36 -1.58 9.34 17.02
N PHE A 37 -1.23 10.05 18.09
CA PHE A 37 -1.11 9.48 19.43
C PHE A 37 -2.41 8.82 19.91
N SER A 38 -3.57 9.46 19.67
CA SER A 38 -4.86 8.91 20.08
C SER A 38 -5.26 7.66 19.30
N ASN A 39 -4.73 7.46 18.08
CA ASN A 39 -5.04 6.31 17.23
C ASN A 39 -4.23 5.07 17.62
N VAL A 40 -3.07 5.26 18.27
CA VAL A 40 -2.14 4.20 18.66
C VAL A 40 -2.22 3.89 20.16
N LYS A 41 -2.78 4.80 20.97
CA LYS A 41 -3.01 4.60 22.40
C LYS A 41 -3.99 3.44 22.60
N PRO A 42 -3.62 2.36 23.31
CA PRO A 42 -4.53 1.27 23.64
C PRO A 42 -5.74 1.79 24.42
N GLU A 43 -6.94 1.37 24.05
CA GLU A 43 -8.14 1.64 24.85
C GLU A 43 -8.00 0.94 26.20
N LYS A 44 -8.19 1.71 27.28
CA LYS A 44 -8.25 1.19 28.64
C LYS A 44 -9.72 1.03 28.97
N LEU A 45 -10.20 -0.20 29.06
CA LEU A 45 -11.56 -0.47 29.49
C LEU A 45 -11.49 -1.03 30.91
N ASP A 46 -12.01 -0.27 31.87
CA ASP A 46 -12.15 -0.70 33.26
C ASP A 46 -13.37 -1.61 33.33
N LEU A 47 -13.19 -2.87 32.93
CA LEU A 47 -14.25 -3.86 32.83
C LEU A 47 -14.12 -4.83 33.99
N ASP A 48 -15.16 -4.87 34.81
CA ASP A 48 -15.29 -5.84 35.88
C ASP A 48 -16.06 -7.08 35.42
N LEU A 49 -15.78 -8.18 36.11
CA LEU A 49 -16.43 -9.46 35.88
C LEU A 49 -17.93 -9.33 36.23
N PHE A 50 -18.81 -9.82 35.34
CA PHE A 50 -20.27 -9.71 35.46
C PHE A 50 -20.87 -8.31 35.24
N VAL A 51 -20.11 -7.38 34.65
CA VAL A 51 -20.64 -6.10 34.16
C VAL A 51 -21.13 -6.25 32.72
N VAL A 52 -22.10 -5.43 32.33
CA VAL A 52 -22.62 -5.35 30.95
C VAL A 52 -21.72 -4.42 30.14
N ALA A 53 -21.29 -4.85 28.95
CA ALA A 53 -20.41 -4.04 28.10
C ALA A 53 -21.16 -2.82 27.54
N GLU A 54 -20.63 -1.62 27.78
CA GLU A 54 -21.20 -0.35 27.25
C GLU A 54 -20.92 -0.14 25.76
N GLN A 55 -19.95 -0.87 25.20
CA GLN A 55 -19.60 -0.81 23.79
C GLN A 55 -19.09 -2.18 23.30
N THR A 56 -19.19 -2.42 21.99
CA THR A 56 -18.66 -3.64 21.36
C THR A 56 -17.13 -3.63 21.39
N ILE A 57 -16.51 -4.69 21.91
CA ILE A 57 -15.06 -4.81 22.04
C ILE A 57 -14.53 -5.83 21.05
N ARG A 58 -13.50 -5.44 20.30
CA ARG A 58 -12.84 -6.27 19.28
C ARG A 58 -11.39 -6.57 19.67
N SER A 59 -10.89 -7.76 19.33
CA SER A 59 -9.51 -8.13 19.63
C SER A 59 -8.51 -7.26 18.85
N PRO A 60 -7.52 -6.61 19.50
CA PRO A 60 -6.51 -5.82 18.81
C PRO A 60 -5.40 -6.68 18.18
N ILE A 61 -5.27 -7.94 18.61
CA ILE A 61 -4.20 -8.86 18.20
C ILE A 61 -4.74 -10.26 17.91
N THR A 62 -3.98 -11.05 17.14
CA THR A 62 -4.24 -12.48 17.00
C THR A 62 -3.46 -13.25 18.05
N ILE A 63 -4.13 -13.99 18.94
CA ILE A 63 -3.49 -14.78 19.99
C ILE A 63 -4.16 -16.15 20.14
N GLU A 64 -3.36 -17.16 20.47
CA GLU A 64 -3.85 -18.50 20.77
C GLU A 64 -4.49 -18.54 22.16
N ASP A 65 -5.73 -19.02 22.23
CA ASP A 65 -6.41 -19.32 23.48
C ASP A 65 -6.04 -20.74 23.94
N LYS A 66 -4.92 -20.83 24.67
CA LYS A 66 -4.42 -22.10 25.21
C LYS A 66 -5.46 -22.82 26.06
N ALA A 67 -6.24 -22.10 26.87
CA ALA A 67 -7.22 -22.73 27.76
C ALA A 67 -8.38 -23.35 26.99
N SER A 68 -8.91 -22.65 25.98
CA SER A 68 -9.95 -23.21 25.09
C SER A 68 -9.42 -24.36 24.24
N THR A 69 -8.15 -24.29 23.83
CA THR A 69 -7.47 -25.35 23.08
C THR A 69 -7.33 -26.62 23.91
N GLU A 70 -6.86 -26.51 25.15
CA GLU A 70 -6.75 -27.66 26.07
C GLU A 70 -8.12 -28.23 26.42
N LYS A 71 -9.16 -27.39 26.56
CA LYS A 71 -10.54 -27.84 26.75
C LYS A 71 -11.01 -28.69 25.55
N ARG A 72 -10.81 -28.23 24.32
CA ARG A 72 -11.17 -28.98 23.11
C ARG A 72 -10.37 -30.29 22.97
N LYS A 73 -9.08 -30.27 23.32
CA LYS A 73 -8.25 -31.50 23.35
C LYS A 73 -8.84 -32.53 24.31
N LYS A 74 -9.24 -32.09 25.50
CA LYS A 74 -9.86 -32.98 26.49
C LYS A 74 -11.21 -33.52 26.01
N GLU A 75 -12.06 -32.66 25.45
CA GLU A 75 -13.34 -33.09 24.85
C GLU A 75 -13.14 -34.08 23.71
N ALA A 76 -12.12 -33.90 22.88
CA ALA A 76 -11.77 -34.83 21.80
C ALA A 76 -11.31 -36.20 22.34
N ALA A 77 -10.49 -36.21 23.40
CA ALA A 77 -10.08 -37.45 24.06
C ALA A 77 -11.27 -38.19 24.70
N ASP A 78 -12.16 -37.45 25.37
CA ASP A 78 -13.33 -38.02 26.06
C ASP A 78 -14.38 -38.57 25.08
N GLN A 79 -14.40 -38.10 23.83
CA GLN A 79 -15.31 -38.60 22.77
C GLN A 79 -14.84 -39.90 22.12
N VAL A 80 -13.59 -40.32 22.32
CA VAL A 80 -13.09 -41.59 21.76
C VAL A 80 -13.70 -42.76 22.52
N GLN A 81 -14.47 -43.58 21.80
CA GLN A 81 -15.02 -44.82 22.34
C GLN A 81 -13.94 -45.87 22.59
N ASP A 82 -14.18 -46.73 23.57
CA ASP A 82 -13.30 -47.86 23.89
C ASP A 82 -13.16 -48.81 22.68
N ILE A 83 -11.92 -49.16 22.35
CA ILE A 83 -11.58 -50.04 21.22
C ILE A 83 -11.51 -51.49 21.71
N TYR A 84 -12.17 -52.38 20.97
CA TYR A 84 -12.21 -53.81 21.24
C TYR A 84 -11.56 -54.59 20.10
N VAL A 85 -10.74 -55.58 20.44
CA VAL A 85 -9.96 -56.38 19.49
C VAL A 85 -10.36 -57.85 19.58
N VAL A 86 -10.48 -58.50 18.41
CA VAL A 86 -10.75 -59.92 18.29
C VAL A 86 -9.45 -60.71 18.44
N LYS A 87 -9.33 -61.51 19.50
CA LYS A 87 -8.22 -62.41 19.76
C LYS A 87 -8.41 -63.72 19.00
N LYS A 88 -7.75 -63.82 17.84
CA LYS A 88 -7.85 -64.99 16.94
C LYS A 88 -7.27 -66.26 17.57
N GLU A 89 -6.37 -66.12 18.53
CA GLU A 89 -5.76 -67.23 19.26
C GLU A 89 -6.80 -68.05 20.02
N ILE A 90 -7.87 -67.41 20.50
CA ILE A 90 -8.95 -68.08 21.23
C ILE A 90 -9.74 -69.01 20.30
N ALA A 91 -10.01 -68.56 19.06
CA ALA A 91 -10.66 -69.40 18.07
C ALA A 91 -9.81 -70.64 17.75
N GLN A 92 -8.50 -70.45 17.57
CA GLN A 92 -7.57 -71.55 17.30
C GLN A 92 -7.51 -72.55 18.47
N ASN A 93 -7.35 -72.07 19.71
CA ASN A 93 -7.31 -72.94 20.89
C ASN A 93 -8.60 -73.76 21.05
N ARG A 94 -9.76 -73.19 20.68
CA ARG A 94 -11.05 -73.90 20.73
C ARG A 94 -11.19 -74.93 19.61
N VAL A 95 -10.67 -74.64 18.43
CA VAL A 95 -10.55 -75.62 17.34
C VAL A 95 -9.64 -76.79 17.74
N ASP A 96 -8.48 -76.50 18.32
CA ASP A 96 -7.51 -77.51 18.74
C ASP A 96 -8.08 -78.40 19.87
N LEU A 97 -8.85 -77.81 20.80
CA LEU A 97 -9.56 -78.53 21.85
C LEU A 97 -10.54 -79.57 21.28
N ILE A 98 -11.41 -79.17 20.35
CA ILE A 98 -12.39 -80.09 19.75
C ILE A 98 -11.70 -81.14 18.89
N THR A 99 -10.67 -80.75 18.14
CA THR A 99 -9.81 -81.65 17.38
C THR A 99 -9.26 -82.77 18.29
N SER A 100 -8.75 -82.40 19.47
CA SER A 100 -8.21 -83.35 20.46
C SER A 100 -9.27 -84.30 21.04
N ILE A 101 -10.52 -83.84 21.21
CA ILE A 101 -11.63 -84.70 21.66
C ILE A 101 -11.98 -85.76 20.60
N PHE A 102 -12.06 -85.36 19.32
CA PHE A 102 -12.26 -86.30 18.22
C PHE A 102 -11.08 -87.27 18.07
N ASP A 103 -9.84 -86.80 18.23
CA ASP A 103 -8.65 -87.64 18.17
C ASP A 103 -8.60 -88.64 19.34
N SER A 104 -9.00 -88.24 20.55
CA SER A 104 -9.14 -89.16 21.68
C SER A 104 -10.15 -90.27 21.39
N ALA A 105 -11.27 -89.97 20.70
CA ALA A 105 -12.23 -90.99 20.28
C ALA A 105 -11.64 -91.96 19.24
N ILE A 106 -10.80 -91.46 18.32
CA ILE A 106 -10.12 -92.28 17.32
C ILE A 106 -9.06 -93.17 18.01
N GLU A 107 -8.26 -92.63 18.92
CA GLU A 107 -7.26 -93.38 19.67
C GLU A 107 -7.88 -94.51 20.51
N VAL A 108 -8.97 -94.24 21.25
CA VAL A 108 -9.65 -95.30 22.02
C VAL A 108 -10.13 -96.41 21.11
N LYS A 109 -10.59 -96.07 19.89
CA LYS A 109 -10.98 -97.08 18.90
C LYS A 109 -9.80 -97.85 18.32
N ASP A 110 -8.62 -97.23 18.24
CA ASP A 110 -7.39 -97.87 17.78
C ASP A 110 -6.85 -98.83 18.83
N GLU A 111 -6.84 -98.42 20.10
CA GLU A 111 -6.53 -99.28 21.24
C GLU A 111 -7.49 -100.47 21.33
N ILE A 112 -8.79 -100.24 21.14
CA ILE A 112 -9.77 -101.35 21.12
C ILE A 112 -9.51 -102.28 19.93
N LYS A 113 -9.14 -101.75 18.77
CA LYS A 113 -8.81 -102.58 17.60
C LYS A 113 -7.54 -103.40 17.83
N GLU A 114 -6.52 -102.80 18.43
CA GLU A 114 -5.28 -103.47 18.83
C GLU A 114 -5.55 -104.56 19.87
N ASP A 115 -6.35 -104.27 20.91
CA ASP A 115 -6.78 -105.26 21.92
C ASP A 115 -7.50 -106.46 21.26
N LEU A 116 -8.38 -106.20 20.29
CA LEU A 116 -9.11 -107.24 19.55
C LEU A 116 -8.20 -108.04 18.60
N GLU A 117 -7.24 -107.38 17.95
CA GLU A 117 -6.22 -108.04 17.11
C GLU A 117 -5.24 -108.88 17.95
N GLU A 118 -4.90 -108.43 19.16
CA GLU A 118 -4.10 -109.20 20.12
C GLU A 118 -4.88 -110.41 20.67
N GLN A 119 -6.18 -110.24 20.97
CA GLN A 119 -7.05 -111.35 21.35
C GLN A 119 -7.21 -112.36 20.20
N GLN A 120 -7.34 -111.90 18.95
CA GLN A 120 -7.32 -112.77 17.78
C GLN A 120 -6.01 -113.54 17.64
N LYS A 121 -4.85 -112.88 17.79
CA LYS A 121 -3.55 -113.55 17.72
C LYS A 121 -3.33 -114.54 18.86
N ALA A 122 -3.83 -114.24 20.06
CA ALA A 122 -3.77 -115.11 21.23
C ALA A 122 -4.65 -116.36 21.06
N GLU A 123 -5.82 -116.23 20.45
CA GLU A 123 -6.71 -117.36 20.12
C GLU A 123 -6.24 -118.16 18.88
N GLU A 124 -5.59 -117.54 17.89
CA GLU A 124 -5.00 -118.25 16.75
C GLU A 124 -3.77 -119.12 17.14
N GLN A 125 -3.07 -118.78 18.23
CA GLN A 125 -1.94 -119.57 18.74
C GLN A 125 -2.34 -120.72 19.68
N SER A 126 -3.56 -120.73 20.23
CA SER A 126 -4.01 -121.72 21.23
C SER A 126 -4.65 -122.99 20.63
N GLY A 127 -4.87 -123.05 19.32
CA GLY A 127 -5.04 -124.32 18.59
C GLY A 127 -6.31 -125.15 18.89
N GLU A 128 -7.42 -124.52 19.32
CA GLU A 128 -8.74 -125.18 19.35
C GLU A 128 -9.65 -124.59 18.27
N VAL A 129 -9.86 -125.34 17.19
CA VAL A 129 -10.89 -125.06 16.17
C VAL A 129 -12.02 -126.06 16.36
N GLU A 130 -13.15 -125.61 16.93
CA GLU A 130 -14.45 -126.23 16.69
C GLU A 130 -15.50 -125.14 16.40
N ASN A 131 -16.06 -125.21 15.17
CA ASN A 131 -17.14 -124.39 14.62
C ASN A 131 -16.86 -122.90 14.33
N GLY A 132 -15.84 -122.59 13.52
CA GLY A 132 -15.91 -121.54 12.48
C GLY A 132 -16.22 -120.08 12.86
N SER A 133 -16.27 -119.72 14.14
CA SER A 133 -16.40 -118.34 14.60
C SER A 133 -15.61 -118.15 15.89
N PHE A 134 -14.58 -117.30 15.85
CA PHE A 134 -13.87 -116.82 17.05
C PHE A 134 -14.86 -116.06 17.93
N ASN A 135 -14.91 -116.36 19.23
CA ASN A 135 -15.78 -115.65 20.18
C ASN A 135 -15.03 -114.44 20.77
N ILE A 136 -14.61 -113.53 19.89
CA ILE A 136 -13.97 -112.28 20.29
C ILE A 136 -15.07 -111.35 20.79
N GLN A 137 -15.11 -111.12 22.10
CA GLN A 137 -16.15 -110.31 22.72
C GLN A 137 -15.71 -108.85 22.74
N GLU A 138 -16.34 -108.04 21.87
CA GLU A 138 -16.08 -106.60 21.81
C GLU A 138 -16.40 -105.93 23.16
N PRO A 139 -15.55 -105.03 23.68
CA PRO A 139 -15.79 -104.36 24.97
C PRO A 139 -17.16 -103.69 25.03
N SER A 140 -17.81 -103.72 26.21
CA SER A 140 -19.14 -103.13 26.36
C SER A 140 -19.11 -101.62 26.09
N PRO A 141 -20.21 -101.00 25.63
CA PRO A 141 -20.28 -99.54 25.45
C PRO A 141 -19.90 -98.74 26.70
N SER A 142 -20.13 -99.30 27.90
CA SER A 142 -19.75 -98.69 29.17
C SER A 142 -18.23 -98.66 29.38
N ASP A 143 -17.51 -99.71 28.95
CA ASP A 143 -16.06 -99.80 29.08
C ASP A 143 -15.36 -98.86 28.09
N LYS A 144 -15.90 -98.75 26.86
CA LYS A 144 -15.40 -97.81 25.85
C LYS A 144 -15.54 -96.36 26.32
N LEU A 145 -16.66 -96.03 26.97
CA LEU A 145 -16.90 -94.70 27.53
C LEU A 145 -15.95 -94.39 28.70
N ALA A 146 -15.67 -95.36 29.57
CA ALA A 146 -14.73 -95.20 30.68
C ALA A 146 -13.31 -94.89 30.18
N ARG A 147 -12.83 -95.62 29.17
CA ARG A 147 -11.52 -95.37 28.52
C ARG A 147 -11.45 -93.99 27.87
N MET A 148 -12.53 -93.55 27.22
CA MET A 148 -12.60 -92.20 26.63
C MET A 148 -12.57 -91.11 27.71
N LYS A 149 -13.28 -91.29 28.82
CA LYS A 149 -13.29 -90.32 29.92
C LYS A 149 -11.93 -90.20 30.62
N GLU A 150 -11.15 -91.27 30.68
CA GLU A 150 -9.78 -91.24 31.24
C GLU A 150 -8.81 -90.38 30.44
N LYS A 151 -9.01 -90.27 29.12
CA LYS A 151 -8.21 -89.42 28.22
C LYS A 151 -8.66 -87.95 28.17
N LEU A 152 -9.82 -87.63 28.72
CA LEU A 152 -10.39 -86.28 28.72
C LEU A 152 -10.23 -85.63 30.09
N THR A 153 -10.15 -84.30 30.12
CA THR A 153 -10.12 -83.56 31.38
C THR A 153 -11.48 -83.58 32.07
N GLU A 154 -11.46 -83.45 33.40
CA GLU A 154 -12.67 -83.47 34.24
C GLU A 154 -13.72 -82.44 33.78
N ASP A 155 -13.28 -81.27 33.30
CA ASP A 155 -14.15 -80.21 32.78
C ASP A 155 -14.90 -80.62 31.50
N ILE A 156 -14.24 -81.35 30.59
CA ILE A 156 -14.87 -81.85 29.36
C ILE A 156 -15.90 -82.93 29.70
N THR A 157 -15.55 -83.83 30.65
CA THR A 157 -16.44 -84.93 31.05
C THR A 157 -17.69 -84.47 31.81
N LYS A 158 -17.70 -83.24 32.36
CA LYS A 158 -18.86 -82.63 33.02
C LYS A 158 -19.77 -81.89 32.05
N GLU A 159 -19.20 -81.25 31.03
CA GLU A 159 -19.92 -80.37 30.11
C GLU A 159 -20.43 -81.08 28.85
N ILE A 160 -19.82 -82.20 28.46
CA ILE A 160 -20.25 -83.01 27.32
C ILE A 160 -20.98 -84.26 27.80
N SER A 161 -22.16 -84.52 27.25
CA SER A 161 -23.00 -85.65 27.62
C SER A 161 -22.37 -87.01 27.26
N ASP A 162 -22.61 -88.00 28.11
CA ASP A 162 -22.21 -89.39 27.89
C ASP A 162 -22.79 -89.96 26.58
N GLN A 163 -23.97 -89.48 26.16
CA GLN A 163 -24.59 -89.86 24.89
C GLN A 163 -23.77 -89.38 23.68
N SER A 164 -23.23 -88.16 23.74
CA SER A 164 -22.40 -87.61 22.67
C SER A 164 -21.03 -88.27 22.59
N LEU A 165 -20.41 -88.57 23.73
CA LEU A 165 -19.16 -89.34 23.77
C LEU A 165 -19.36 -90.77 23.23
N LEU A 166 -20.46 -91.44 23.60
CA LEU A 166 -20.82 -92.74 23.04
C LEU A 166 -21.09 -92.68 21.52
N ALA A 167 -21.74 -91.62 21.04
CA ALA A 167 -22.01 -91.44 19.61
C ALA A 167 -20.71 -91.31 18.79
N LEU A 168 -19.68 -90.67 19.36
CA LEU A 168 -18.34 -90.64 18.74
C LEU A 168 -17.73 -92.05 18.68
N LEU A 169 -17.78 -92.80 19.78
CA LEU A 169 -17.17 -94.14 19.85
C LEU A 169 -17.87 -95.18 18.96
N GLN A 170 -19.17 -95.02 18.69
CA GLN A 170 -19.97 -95.92 17.84
C GLN A 170 -19.87 -95.61 16.34
N ALA A 171 -19.52 -94.38 15.95
CA ALA A 171 -19.38 -94.00 14.54
C ALA A 171 -18.17 -94.69 13.89
N SER A 172 -18.18 -94.95 12.58
CA SER A 172 -17.01 -95.47 11.87
C SER A 172 -15.86 -94.46 11.82
N LYS A 173 -14.61 -94.89 11.57
CA LYS A 173 -13.46 -93.96 11.46
C LYS A 173 -13.68 -92.90 10.37
N GLY A 174 -14.28 -93.28 9.24
CA GLY A 174 -14.60 -92.35 8.15
C GLY A 174 -15.66 -91.32 8.56
N GLU A 175 -16.72 -91.76 9.25
CA GLU A 175 -17.75 -90.85 9.78
C GLU A 175 -17.20 -89.90 10.85
N LEU A 176 -16.30 -90.36 11.71
CA LEU A 176 -15.62 -89.53 12.71
C LEU A 176 -14.75 -88.44 12.07
N SER A 177 -13.98 -88.78 11.03
CA SER A 177 -13.17 -87.78 10.31
C SER A 177 -14.05 -86.72 9.65
N ILE A 178 -15.16 -87.12 9.01
CA ILE A 178 -16.10 -86.19 8.40
C ILE A 178 -16.76 -85.30 9.47
N ALA A 179 -17.17 -85.88 10.59
CA ALA A 179 -17.75 -85.11 11.70
C ALA A 179 -16.75 -84.11 12.30
N LYS A 180 -15.50 -84.54 12.51
CA LYS A 180 -14.41 -83.67 12.96
C LYS A 180 -14.22 -82.48 12.04
N ASP A 181 -14.08 -82.71 10.73
CA ASP A 181 -13.86 -81.65 9.75
C ASP A 181 -15.04 -80.68 9.68
N MET A 182 -16.27 -81.18 9.71
CA MET A 182 -17.48 -80.35 9.70
C MET A 182 -17.63 -79.52 10.97
N THR A 183 -17.40 -80.12 12.15
CA THR A 183 -17.46 -79.40 13.43
C THR A 183 -16.37 -78.35 13.53
N VAL A 184 -15.11 -78.69 13.19
CA VAL A 184 -13.99 -77.74 13.20
C VAL A 184 -14.24 -76.59 12.21
N THR A 185 -14.74 -76.88 11.01
CA THR A 185 -15.08 -75.85 10.01
C THR A 185 -16.14 -74.90 10.54
N ALA A 186 -17.22 -75.42 11.14
CA ALA A 186 -18.28 -74.59 11.72
C ALA A 186 -17.78 -73.73 12.88
N ILE A 187 -16.94 -74.29 13.76
CA ILE A 187 -16.31 -73.54 14.85
C ILE A 187 -15.45 -72.40 14.29
N ASN A 188 -14.60 -72.68 13.30
CA ASN A 188 -13.74 -71.66 12.70
C ASN A 188 -14.56 -70.57 11.98
N ASN A 189 -15.61 -70.94 11.25
CA ASN A 189 -16.51 -70.00 10.57
C ASN A 189 -17.23 -69.06 11.55
N VAL A 190 -17.70 -69.58 12.67
CA VAL A 190 -18.39 -68.78 13.69
C VAL A 190 -17.40 -67.95 14.51
N MET A 191 -16.30 -68.56 14.98
CA MET A 191 -15.30 -67.89 15.84
C MET A 191 -14.32 -66.99 15.08
N SER A 192 -14.33 -66.97 13.76
CA SER A 192 -13.62 -65.96 12.96
C SER A 192 -14.29 -64.58 13.01
N LYS A 193 -15.58 -64.53 13.42
CA LYS A 193 -16.35 -63.29 13.60
C LYS A 193 -16.21 -62.74 15.01
N ARG A 194 -16.55 -61.47 15.21
CA ARG A 194 -16.56 -60.80 16.54
C ARG A 194 -17.65 -61.43 17.42
N ILE A 195 -17.27 -62.00 18.56
CA ILE A 195 -18.15 -62.58 19.58
C ILE A 195 -17.91 -61.86 20.91
N PRO A 196 -18.71 -60.84 21.25
CA PRO A 196 -18.69 -60.22 22.57
C PRO A 196 -19.29 -61.14 23.63
N ALA A 197 -19.09 -60.82 24.91
CA ALA A 197 -19.58 -61.60 26.05
C ALA A 197 -21.09 -61.88 25.99
N ASP A 198 -21.89 -60.89 25.61
CA ASP A 198 -23.34 -60.96 25.45
C ASP A 198 -23.78 -61.63 24.12
N GLY A 199 -22.86 -61.76 23.17
CA GLY A 199 -23.09 -62.38 21.85
C GLY A 199 -22.82 -63.89 21.79
N VAL A 200 -22.25 -64.49 22.84
CA VAL A 200 -21.83 -65.90 22.84
C VAL A 200 -23.00 -66.86 22.55
N GLU A 201 -24.18 -66.63 23.13
CA GLU A 201 -25.33 -67.52 22.91
C GLU A 201 -25.88 -67.43 21.47
N ASN A 202 -25.83 -66.25 20.86
CA ASN A 202 -26.20 -66.08 19.46
C ASN A 202 -25.20 -66.80 18.54
N ALA A 203 -23.91 -66.70 18.83
CA ALA A 203 -22.88 -67.44 18.09
C ALA A 203 -23.07 -68.96 18.21
N LYS A 204 -23.42 -69.48 19.40
CA LYS A 204 -23.76 -70.89 19.61
C LYS A 204 -24.94 -71.35 18.74
N LYS A 205 -25.98 -70.53 18.61
CA LYS A 205 -27.13 -70.81 17.73
C LYS A 205 -26.74 -70.82 16.26
N SER A 206 -25.92 -69.87 15.81
CA SER A 206 -25.43 -69.85 14.42
C SER A 206 -24.61 -71.10 14.07
N LEU A 207 -23.77 -71.56 15.01
CA LEU A 207 -23.03 -72.81 14.84
C LEU A 207 -23.97 -74.02 14.73
N GLU A 208 -25.00 -74.06 15.57
CA GLU A 208 -26.00 -75.12 15.54
C GLU A 208 -26.78 -75.15 14.22
N GLU A 209 -27.13 -73.99 13.67
CA GLU A 209 -27.74 -73.88 12.34
C GLU A 209 -26.81 -74.39 11.23
N GLU A 210 -25.52 -74.06 11.28
CA GLU A 210 -24.54 -74.55 10.31
C GLU A 210 -24.41 -76.08 10.35
N LEU A 211 -24.40 -76.66 11.56
CA LEU A 211 -24.30 -78.12 11.74
C LEU A 211 -25.61 -78.88 11.47
N LYS A 212 -26.78 -78.24 11.55
CA LYS A 212 -28.08 -78.87 11.27
C LYS A 212 -28.19 -79.39 9.84
N PHE A 213 -27.66 -78.65 8.87
CA PHE A 213 -27.73 -78.96 7.44
C PHE A 213 -26.64 -79.94 6.95
N THR A 214 -25.83 -80.47 7.86
CA THR A 214 -24.78 -81.44 7.54
C THR A 214 -25.35 -82.83 7.23
N SER A 215 -24.61 -83.62 6.46
CA SER A 215 -24.94 -85.01 6.08
C SER A 215 -24.66 -86.04 7.17
N LEU A 216 -24.35 -85.61 8.40
CA LEU A 216 -24.07 -86.49 9.54
C LEU A 216 -25.32 -87.25 9.98
N ASN A 217 -25.11 -88.48 10.48
CA ASN A 217 -26.18 -89.27 11.10
C ASN A 217 -26.73 -88.57 12.36
N SER A 218 -27.95 -88.92 12.79
CA SER A 218 -28.66 -88.16 13.85
C SER A 218 -27.91 -88.11 15.18
N ASN A 219 -27.20 -89.18 15.56
CA ASN A 219 -26.49 -89.25 16.84
C ASN A 219 -25.17 -88.46 16.79
N LEU A 220 -24.42 -88.59 15.70
CA LEU A 220 -23.16 -87.89 15.47
C LEU A 220 -23.38 -86.40 15.23
N LYS A 221 -24.51 -86.02 14.62
CA LYS A 221 -24.94 -84.63 14.47
C LYS A 221 -25.23 -83.98 15.82
N SER A 222 -25.96 -84.65 16.71
CA SER A 222 -26.20 -84.16 18.07
C SER A 222 -24.89 -83.99 18.85
N ALA A 223 -23.96 -84.95 18.73
CA ALA A 223 -22.64 -84.86 19.34
C ALA A 223 -21.80 -83.71 18.78
N ALA A 224 -21.78 -83.54 17.45
CA ALA A 224 -21.12 -82.43 16.78
C ALA A 224 -21.65 -81.06 17.21
N ILE A 225 -22.97 -80.93 17.37
CA ILE A 225 -23.62 -79.69 17.84
C ILE A 225 -23.24 -79.42 19.29
N GLU A 226 -23.26 -80.42 20.17
CA GLU A 226 -22.90 -80.25 21.58
C GLU A 226 -21.43 -79.82 21.74
N LEU A 227 -20.51 -80.50 21.05
CA LEU A 227 -19.09 -80.17 21.03
C LEU A 227 -18.83 -78.78 20.44
N GLY A 228 -19.52 -78.44 19.35
CA GLY A 228 -19.40 -77.12 18.76
C GLY A 228 -19.96 -76.01 19.66
N ARG A 229 -21.09 -76.23 20.34
CA ARG A 229 -21.65 -75.28 21.33
C ARG A 229 -20.72 -75.10 22.53
N TYR A 230 -20.01 -76.14 22.95
CA TYR A 230 -19.00 -76.06 23.99
C TYR A 230 -17.76 -75.26 23.56
N ALA A 231 -17.36 -75.38 22.28
CA ALA A 231 -16.21 -74.67 21.74
C ALA A 231 -16.41 -73.15 21.59
N VAL A 232 -17.64 -72.70 21.29
CA VAL A 232 -17.94 -71.27 21.08
C VAL A 232 -17.75 -70.49 22.37
N TYR A 233 -16.83 -69.52 22.33
CA TYR A 233 -16.44 -68.68 23.44
C TYR A 233 -16.25 -67.22 23.01
N GLN A 234 -16.28 -66.29 23.97
CA GLN A 234 -15.98 -64.87 23.71
C GLN A 234 -14.55 -64.73 23.16
N ASN A 235 -14.42 -64.05 22.03
CA ASN A 235 -13.12 -63.78 21.40
C ASN A 235 -12.78 -62.29 21.33
N GLU A 236 -13.67 -61.43 21.80
CA GLU A 236 -13.50 -59.98 21.78
C GLU A 236 -13.16 -59.43 23.16
N PHE A 237 -12.09 -58.63 23.25
CA PHE A 237 -11.62 -58.03 24.49
C PHE A 237 -11.27 -56.55 24.30
N TYR A 238 -11.47 -55.76 25.36
CA TYR A 238 -11.03 -54.37 25.43
C TYR A 238 -9.51 -54.27 25.26
N ASP A 239 -9.06 -53.39 24.36
CA ASP A 239 -7.66 -53.08 24.16
C ASP A 239 -7.34 -51.69 24.71
N PRO A 240 -6.72 -51.60 25.90
CA PRO A 240 -6.38 -50.32 26.51
C PRO A 240 -5.32 -49.56 25.70
N THR A 241 -4.43 -50.27 25.00
CA THR A 241 -3.34 -49.64 24.24
C THR A 241 -3.89 -48.98 22.99
N ALA A 242 -4.69 -49.72 22.21
CA ALA A 242 -5.33 -49.17 21.01
C ALA A 242 -6.27 -48.01 21.34
N THR A 243 -7.01 -48.11 22.45
CA THR A 243 -7.90 -47.02 22.92
C THR A 243 -7.11 -45.76 23.26
N GLU A 244 -5.99 -45.89 23.97
CA GLU A 244 -5.16 -44.74 24.34
C GLU A 244 -4.44 -44.12 23.13
N GLU A 245 -3.98 -44.93 22.18
CA GLU A 245 -3.42 -44.45 20.91
C GLU A 245 -4.46 -43.64 20.11
N ALA A 246 -5.71 -44.13 20.05
CA ALA A 246 -6.80 -43.41 19.39
C ALA A 246 -7.16 -42.10 20.10
N ARG A 247 -7.13 -42.07 21.44
CA ARG A 247 -7.28 -40.83 22.23
C ARG A 247 -6.17 -39.83 21.93
N GLN A 248 -4.92 -40.28 21.88
CA GLN A 248 -3.78 -39.44 21.58
C GLN A 248 -3.87 -38.86 20.16
N GLN A 249 -4.24 -39.67 19.16
CA GLN A 249 -4.47 -39.19 17.79
C GLN A 249 -5.59 -38.16 17.72
N ALA A 250 -6.69 -38.37 18.46
CA ALA A 250 -7.78 -37.41 18.55
C ALA A 250 -7.29 -36.07 19.13
N VAL A 251 -6.48 -36.09 20.20
CA VAL A 251 -5.87 -34.89 20.80
C VAL A 251 -4.95 -34.15 19.82
N GLU A 252 -4.13 -34.88 19.08
CA GLU A 252 -3.18 -34.31 18.10
C GLU A 252 -3.88 -33.70 16.88
N SER A 253 -5.07 -34.22 16.54
CA SER A 253 -5.90 -33.69 15.45
C SER A 253 -6.62 -32.38 15.77
N VAL A 254 -6.65 -31.96 17.05
CA VAL A 254 -7.32 -30.72 17.46
C VAL A 254 -6.50 -29.49 17.08
N GLU A 255 -7.02 -28.70 16.15
CA GLU A 255 -6.42 -27.41 15.79
C GLU A 255 -6.49 -26.40 16.96
N PRO A 256 -5.42 -25.60 17.18
CA PRO A 256 -5.42 -24.57 18.22
C PRO A 256 -6.54 -23.54 18.02
N VAL A 257 -7.26 -23.25 19.11
CA VAL A 257 -8.28 -22.20 19.13
C VAL A 257 -7.59 -20.84 19.16
N LYS A 258 -7.77 -20.05 18.10
CA LYS A 258 -7.20 -18.70 17.98
C LYS A 258 -8.28 -17.64 18.10
N ILE A 259 -7.98 -16.57 18.83
CA ILE A 259 -8.73 -15.33 18.80
C ILE A 259 -8.09 -14.48 17.71
N LEU A 260 -8.84 -14.13 16.67
CA LEU A 260 -8.32 -13.37 15.53
C LEU A 260 -8.37 -11.86 15.79
N GLN A 261 -7.41 -11.13 15.24
CA GLN A 261 -7.45 -9.67 15.23
C GLN A 261 -8.72 -9.15 14.53
N GLY A 262 -9.42 -8.22 15.17
CA GLY A 262 -10.71 -7.66 14.71
C GLY A 262 -11.95 -8.46 15.11
N GLN A 263 -11.79 -9.67 15.65
CA GLN A 263 -12.89 -10.51 16.13
C GLN A 263 -13.63 -9.83 17.29
N ILE A 264 -14.96 -9.83 17.26
CA ILE A 264 -15.80 -9.34 18.36
C ILE A 264 -15.68 -10.32 19.53
N ILE A 265 -15.28 -9.81 20.69
CA ILE A 265 -15.14 -10.58 21.94
C ILE A 265 -16.37 -10.43 22.81
N VAL A 266 -16.94 -9.22 22.85
CA VAL A 266 -18.20 -8.93 23.54
C VAL A 266 -18.95 -7.85 22.76
N GLU A 267 -20.24 -8.08 22.56
CA GLU A 267 -21.15 -7.12 21.93
C GLU A 267 -21.64 -6.07 22.94
N GLU A 268 -22.05 -4.91 22.43
CA GLU A 268 -22.72 -3.90 23.26
C GLU A 268 -23.94 -4.52 23.96
N GLN A 269 -24.12 -4.21 25.24
CA GLN A 269 -25.17 -4.75 26.12
C GLN A 269 -25.05 -6.26 26.44
N GLN A 270 -23.95 -6.92 26.06
CA GLN A 270 -23.68 -8.30 26.46
C GLN A 270 -23.02 -8.37 27.84
N LEU A 271 -23.40 -9.37 28.64
CA LEU A 271 -22.81 -9.65 29.95
C LEU A 271 -21.39 -10.21 29.81
N ILE A 272 -20.42 -9.62 30.51
CA ILE A 272 -19.04 -10.10 30.57
C ILE A 272 -18.98 -11.34 31.47
N THR A 273 -19.04 -12.51 30.85
CA THR A 273 -18.86 -13.81 31.51
C THR A 273 -17.40 -14.06 31.88
N ARG A 274 -17.13 -15.09 32.70
CA ARG A 274 -15.76 -15.48 33.05
C ARG A 274 -14.88 -15.79 31.83
N ASP A 275 -15.47 -16.42 30.81
CA ASP A 275 -14.75 -16.75 29.58
C ASP A 275 -14.41 -15.49 28.78
N ILE A 276 -15.36 -14.57 28.62
CA ILE A 276 -15.15 -13.27 27.97
C ILE A 276 -14.09 -12.47 28.73
N TYR A 277 -14.19 -12.39 30.07
CA TYR A 277 -13.20 -11.71 30.91
C TYR A 277 -11.79 -12.29 30.74
N ARG A 278 -11.67 -13.62 30.70
CA ARG A 278 -10.39 -14.29 30.45
C ARG A 278 -9.84 -13.98 29.05
N GLN A 279 -10.69 -13.96 28.03
CA GLN A 279 -10.31 -13.58 26.67
C GLN A 279 -9.84 -12.12 26.62
N LEU A 280 -10.56 -11.19 27.26
CA LEU A 280 -10.18 -9.78 27.40
C LEU A 280 -8.84 -9.62 28.14
N LYS A 281 -8.55 -10.48 29.13
CA LYS A 281 -7.25 -10.52 29.80
C LYS A 281 -6.13 -10.99 28.87
N LEU A 282 -6.36 -12.07 28.13
CA LEU A 282 -5.39 -12.65 27.20
C LEU A 282 -4.98 -11.68 26.09
N ILE A 283 -5.91 -10.88 25.59
CA ILE A 283 -5.63 -9.86 24.57
C ILE A 283 -5.07 -8.56 25.16
N GLY A 284 -4.81 -8.51 26.47
CA GLY A 284 -4.19 -7.39 27.15
C GLY A 284 -5.11 -6.18 27.35
N MET A 285 -6.44 -6.36 27.30
CA MET A 285 -7.42 -5.27 27.50
C MET A 285 -7.73 -4.99 28.97
N LEU A 286 -7.42 -5.93 29.87
CA LEU A 286 -7.67 -5.79 31.32
C LEU A 286 -6.41 -5.49 32.13
N ASP A 287 -5.23 -5.91 31.66
CA ASP A 287 -3.99 -5.72 32.42
C ASP A 287 -3.46 -4.29 32.25
N ASN A 288 -3.30 -3.57 33.37
CA ASN A 288 -2.86 -2.17 33.44
C ASN A 288 -1.37 -1.94 33.12
N ASN A 289 -0.74 -2.85 32.36
CA ASN A 289 0.62 -2.64 31.90
C ASN A 289 0.58 -1.63 30.76
N ASN A 290 1.09 -0.42 30.99
CA ASN A 290 1.30 0.57 29.95
C ASN A 290 2.29 0.01 28.91
N SER A 291 1.77 -0.71 27.91
CA SER A 291 2.54 -1.20 26.77
C SER A 291 3.11 0.03 26.06
N ILE A 292 4.42 0.26 26.21
CA ILE A 292 5.12 1.39 25.59
C ILE A 292 5.39 1.12 24.10
N GLN A 293 5.26 -0.15 23.67
CA GLN A 293 5.58 -0.62 22.34
C GLN A 293 4.84 0.11 21.22
N PRO A 294 3.51 0.38 21.30
CA PRO A 294 2.81 1.12 20.25
C PRO A 294 3.34 2.56 20.12
N PHE A 295 3.65 3.23 21.23
CA PHE A 295 4.22 4.57 21.22
C PHE A 295 5.66 4.57 20.68
N ALA A 296 6.46 3.55 21.02
CA ALA A 296 7.81 3.38 20.48
C ALA A 296 7.76 3.13 18.96
N GLY A 297 6.84 2.30 18.47
CA GLY A 297 6.61 2.08 17.03
C GLY A 297 6.24 3.37 16.30
N LEU A 298 5.31 4.15 16.86
CA LEU A 298 4.92 5.45 16.31
C LEU A 298 6.09 6.44 16.29
N ALA A 299 6.91 6.45 17.34
CA ALA A 299 8.11 7.28 17.42
C ALA A 299 9.16 6.88 16.37
N ILE A 300 9.38 5.57 16.16
CA ILE A 300 10.31 5.07 15.13
C ILE A 300 9.85 5.48 13.73
N ILE A 301 8.58 5.25 13.39
CA ILE A 301 8.02 5.68 12.09
C ILE A 301 8.19 7.19 11.91
N THR A 302 7.93 7.95 12.98
CA THR A 302 8.08 9.41 12.98
C THR A 302 9.52 9.83 12.72
N LEU A 303 10.49 9.21 13.39
CA LEU A 303 11.90 9.49 13.21
C LEU A 303 12.41 9.09 11.82
N VAL A 304 11.92 7.99 11.24
CA VAL A 304 12.27 7.57 9.87
C VAL A 304 11.80 8.60 8.84
N ILE A 305 10.53 9.05 8.94
CA ILE A 305 9.97 10.07 8.05
C ILE A 305 10.74 11.39 8.19
N LEU A 306 10.97 11.85 9.42
CA LEU A 306 11.74 13.07 9.67
C LEU A 306 13.18 12.97 9.19
N GLY A 307 13.82 11.82 9.38
CA GLY A 307 15.18 11.55 8.90
C GLY A 307 15.25 11.66 7.38
N ALA A 308 14.33 11.00 6.67
CA ALA A 308 14.25 11.09 5.21
C ALA A 308 14.06 12.54 4.71
N LEU A 309 13.15 13.30 5.33
CA LEU A 309 12.96 14.71 5.01
C LEU A 309 14.19 15.56 5.33
N TYR A 310 14.84 15.33 6.47
CA TYR A 310 16.05 16.04 6.87
C TYR A 310 17.18 15.82 5.87
N PHE A 311 17.46 14.57 5.48
CA PHE A 311 18.48 14.26 4.49
C PHE A 311 18.17 14.90 3.13
N TYR A 312 16.94 14.78 2.65
CA TYR A 312 16.52 15.37 1.38
C TYR A 312 16.72 16.90 1.37
N PHE A 313 16.21 17.59 2.39
CA PHE A 313 16.38 19.03 2.46
C PHE A 313 17.84 19.41 2.68
N ASN A 314 18.63 18.62 3.41
CA ASN A 314 20.03 18.92 3.64
C ASN A 314 20.86 18.87 2.35
N ASP A 315 20.61 17.88 1.47
CA ASP A 315 21.29 17.71 0.18
C ASP A 315 20.91 18.76 -0.87
N MET A 316 19.72 19.37 -0.74
CA MET A 316 19.24 20.35 -1.71
C MET A 316 20.11 21.61 -1.78
N GLN A 317 20.81 21.79 -2.91
CA GLN A 317 21.60 22.98 -3.24
C GLN A 317 20.72 24.03 -3.92
N SER A 318 19.92 24.75 -3.13
CA SER A 318 19.07 25.84 -3.62
C SER A 318 19.04 26.99 -2.61
N GLU A 319 19.18 28.22 -3.09
CA GLU A 319 19.02 29.43 -2.28
C GLU A 319 17.60 29.55 -1.67
N LEU A 320 16.61 28.89 -2.27
CA LEU A 320 15.22 28.87 -1.83
C LEU A 320 14.92 27.73 -0.84
N LYS A 321 15.93 26.98 -0.40
CA LYS A 321 15.75 25.79 0.46
C LYS A 321 14.90 26.02 1.70
N GLN A 322 15.10 27.14 2.38
CA GLN A 322 14.34 27.46 3.59
C GLN A 322 12.88 27.82 3.28
N ASN A 323 12.63 28.47 2.13
CA ASN A 323 11.28 28.76 1.67
C ASN A 323 10.53 27.46 1.40
N TYR A 324 11.16 26.53 0.68
CA TYR A 324 10.58 25.22 0.39
C TYR A 324 10.35 24.40 1.66
N LEU A 325 11.28 24.43 2.62
CA LEU A 325 11.09 23.75 3.90
C LEU A 325 9.89 24.31 4.68
N LEU A 326 9.77 25.63 4.78
CA LEU A 326 8.63 26.26 5.45
C LEU A 326 7.30 26.00 4.74
N LEU A 327 7.27 26.10 3.41
CA LEU A 327 6.08 25.80 2.60
C LEU A 327 5.64 24.36 2.81
N PHE A 328 6.57 23.42 2.69
CA PHE A 328 6.33 22.01 2.95
C PHE A 328 5.77 21.80 4.35
N SER A 329 6.40 22.42 5.37
CA SER A 329 5.99 22.30 6.76
C SER A 329 4.57 22.83 7.01
N LEU A 330 4.20 23.97 6.40
CA LEU A 330 2.88 24.57 6.56
C LEU A 330 1.81 23.72 5.86
N ILE A 331 2.07 23.29 4.62
CA ILE A 331 1.14 22.45 3.85
C ILE A 331 0.96 21.10 4.53
N PHE A 332 2.05 20.48 5.01
CA PHE A 332 2.03 19.23 5.78
C PHE A 332 1.20 19.35 7.05
N THR A 333 1.46 20.37 7.85
CA THR A 333 0.70 20.63 9.08
C THR A 333 -0.77 20.84 8.78
N LEU A 334 -1.10 21.66 7.76
CA LEU A 334 -2.48 21.89 7.34
C LEU A 334 -3.17 20.60 6.88
N SER A 335 -2.52 19.78 6.06
CA SER A 335 -3.07 18.50 5.60
C SER A 335 -3.31 17.52 6.75
N ILE A 336 -2.37 17.41 7.71
CA ILE A 336 -2.54 16.57 8.89
C ILE A 336 -3.69 17.09 9.78
N LEU A 337 -3.81 18.41 9.96
CA LEU A 337 -4.91 18.99 10.75
C LEU A 337 -6.28 18.77 10.10
N ILE A 338 -6.39 18.92 8.77
CA ILE A 338 -7.62 18.60 8.04
C ILE A 338 -7.97 17.12 8.20
N MET A 339 -6.98 16.25 8.00
CA MET A 339 -7.15 14.79 8.15
C MET A 339 -7.60 14.42 9.56
N LYS A 340 -6.96 14.99 10.58
CA LYS A 340 -7.33 14.76 11.99
C LYS A 340 -8.71 15.33 12.32
N GLY A 341 -9.04 16.51 11.81
CA GLY A 341 -10.35 17.13 11.95
C GLY A 341 -11.45 16.22 11.39
N ILE A 342 -11.23 15.64 10.21
CA ILE A 342 -12.16 14.66 9.60
C ILE A 342 -12.30 13.40 10.47
N SER A 343 -11.21 12.91 11.08
CA SER A 343 -11.26 11.73 11.95
C SER A 343 -12.10 11.91 13.22
N PHE A 344 -12.39 13.14 13.64
CA PHE A 344 -13.18 13.43 14.85
C PHE A 344 -14.69 13.43 14.62
N PHE A 345 -15.20 13.28 13.40
CA PHE A 345 -16.64 13.25 13.13
C PHE A 345 -17.20 11.82 13.28
N PRO A 346 -17.76 11.44 14.45
CA PRO A 346 -18.13 10.05 14.76
C PRO A 346 -19.55 9.71 14.26
N GLU A 347 -20.33 10.72 13.86
CA GLU A 347 -21.75 10.58 13.48
C GLU A 347 -21.94 9.86 12.14
N PHE A 348 -20.90 9.80 11.31
CA PHE A 348 -20.87 8.94 10.14
C PHE A 348 -20.47 7.53 10.59
N LYS A 349 -21.44 6.71 11.02
CA LYS A 349 -21.29 5.27 11.32
C LYS A 349 -20.71 4.40 10.19
N TYR A 350 -20.29 5.01 9.08
CA TYR A 350 -19.65 4.36 7.96
C TYR A 350 -18.14 4.31 8.20
N SER A 351 -17.56 3.13 8.18
CA SER A 351 -16.12 2.84 8.33
C SER A 351 -15.19 3.55 7.31
N GLU A 352 -15.68 4.50 6.52
CA GLU A 352 -15.03 4.98 5.29
C GLU A 352 -14.94 6.52 5.20
N ILE A 353 -15.02 7.20 6.34
CA ILE A 353 -14.81 8.66 6.51
C ILE A 353 -13.52 9.17 5.81
N SER A 354 -12.52 8.30 5.66
CA SER A 354 -11.24 8.64 5.02
C SER A 354 -11.37 9.19 3.60
N TYR A 355 -12.42 8.81 2.85
CA TYR A 355 -12.61 9.26 1.47
C TYR A 355 -13.11 10.71 1.35
N ILE A 356 -13.54 11.33 2.45
CA ILE A 356 -13.86 12.77 2.50
C ILE A 356 -12.59 13.61 2.39
N PHE A 357 -11.45 13.08 2.87
CA PHE A 357 -10.20 13.82 2.88
C PHE A 357 -9.79 14.21 1.45
N PRO A 358 -9.59 15.53 1.18
CA PRO A 358 -9.18 16.03 -0.13
C PRO A 358 -7.71 15.69 -0.39
N ALA A 359 -7.46 14.42 -0.70
CA ALA A 359 -6.13 13.81 -0.66
C ALA A 359 -5.13 14.43 -1.65
N ALA A 360 -5.61 14.96 -2.77
CA ALA A 360 -4.76 15.60 -3.77
C ALA A 360 -4.44 17.08 -3.47
N MET A 361 -5.08 17.71 -2.48
CA MET A 361 -4.90 19.14 -2.20
C MET A 361 -3.43 19.48 -1.93
N GLY A 362 -2.81 18.76 -0.99
CA GLY A 362 -1.43 19.03 -0.60
C GLY A 362 -0.44 18.70 -1.71
N SER A 363 -0.66 17.62 -2.47
CA SER A 363 0.22 17.23 -3.58
C SER A 363 0.17 18.23 -4.72
N ILE A 364 -1.01 18.74 -5.07
CA ILE A 364 -1.20 19.82 -6.06
C ILE A 364 -0.44 21.08 -5.63
N LEU A 365 -0.59 21.51 -4.36
CA LEU A 365 0.09 22.71 -3.85
C LEU A 365 1.62 22.56 -3.89
N ILE A 366 2.15 21.42 -3.44
CA ILE A 366 3.60 21.16 -3.44
C ILE A 366 4.14 21.07 -4.87
N ARG A 367 3.39 20.46 -5.80
CA ARG A 367 3.76 20.38 -7.23
C ARG A 367 3.89 21.77 -7.86
N ILE A 368 2.99 22.69 -7.54
CA ILE A 368 2.98 24.05 -8.09
C ILE A 368 4.03 24.95 -7.42
N LEU A 369 4.19 24.87 -6.09
CA LEU A 369 5.00 25.81 -5.32
C LEU A 369 6.46 25.37 -5.13
N ILE A 370 6.75 24.06 -5.24
CA ILE A 370 8.08 23.49 -5.00
C ILE A 370 8.57 22.73 -6.25
N ASN A 371 8.23 21.43 -6.37
CA ASN A 371 8.58 20.59 -7.51
C ASN A 371 7.86 19.22 -7.47
N GLU A 372 8.04 18.42 -8.53
CA GLU A 372 7.47 17.07 -8.66
C GLU A 372 7.91 16.12 -7.54
N ARG A 373 9.23 16.05 -7.31
CA ARG A 373 9.83 15.04 -6.43
C ARG A 373 9.30 15.21 -5.01
N MET A 374 9.17 16.45 -4.56
CA MET A 374 8.62 16.78 -3.25
C MET A 374 7.13 16.49 -3.16
N ALA A 375 6.37 16.67 -4.24
CA ALA A 375 4.95 16.33 -4.24
C ALA A 375 4.75 14.82 -4.06
N VAL A 376 5.57 13.99 -4.73
CA VAL A 376 5.52 12.53 -4.58
C VAL A 376 5.90 12.09 -3.16
N ILE A 377 7.02 12.61 -2.62
CA ILE A 377 7.44 12.31 -1.23
C ILE A 377 6.34 12.71 -0.24
N PHE A 378 5.76 13.89 -0.42
CA PHE A 378 4.63 14.37 0.37
C PHE A 378 3.45 13.40 0.33
N THR A 379 3.03 12.97 -0.85
CA THR A 379 1.91 12.04 -1.03
C THR A 379 2.14 10.70 -0.33
N ILE A 380 3.37 10.15 -0.41
CA ILE A 380 3.73 8.90 0.28
C ILE A 380 3.60 9.08 1.80
N ILE A 381 4.16 10.16 2.35
CA ILE A 381 4.09 10.42 3.79
C ILE A 381 2.63 10.60 4.24
N MET A 382 1.83 11.36 3.48
CA MET A 382 0.41 11.54 3.80
C MET A 382 -0.39 10.24 3.73
N SER A 383 -0.03 9.31 2.83
CA SER A 383 -0.65 7.98 2.74
C SER A 383 -0.34 7.12 3.98
N ILE A 384 0.91 7.17 4.49
CA ILE A 384 1.30 6.50 5.73
C ILE A 384 0.56 7.11 6.92
N CYS A 385 0.55 8.45 7.04
CA CYS A 385 -0.17 9.12 8.12
C CYS A 385 -1.68 8.83 8.09
N GLY A 386 -2.29 8.84 6.90
CA GLY A 386 -3.71 8.54 6.72
C GLY A 386 -4.07 7.11 7.11
N SER A 387 -3.17 6.15 6.88
CA SER A 387 -3.35 4.76 7.30
C SER A 387 -3.47 4.60 8.82
N ILE A 388 -2.76 5.44 9.59
CA ILE A 388 -2.78 5.41 11.05
C ILE A 388 -3.95 6.23 11.58
N ILE A 389 -4.24 7.39 10.99
CA ILE A 389 -5.29 8.30 11.45
C ILE A 389 -6.70 7.72 11.22
N PHE A 390 -6.90 6.96 10.14
CA PHE A 390 -8.20 6.36 9.78
C PHE A 390 -8.32 4.87 10.15
N ASN A 391 -7.69 4.42 11.23
CA ASN A 391 -7.65 3.02 11.67
C ASN A 391 -8.99 2.44 12.24
N GLU A 392 -10.14 3.03 11.89
CA GLU A 392 -11.49 2.51 12.19
C GLU A 392 -11.74 2.13 13.66
N GLY A 393 -11.08 2.81 14.61
CA GLY A 393 -11.22 2.55 16.05
C GLY A 393 -10.48 1.31 16.55
N VAL A 394 -9.82 0.55 15.68
CA VAL A 394 -8.97 -0.58 16.11
C VAL A 394 -7.56 -0.07 16.37
N THR A 395 -7.22 0.08 17.64
CA THR A 395 -5.88 0.55 18.05
C THR A 395 -4.78 -0.35 17.46
N GLY A 396 -3.81 0.26 16.77
CA GLY A 396 -2.64 -0.43 16.22
C GLY A 396 -2.82 -1.10 14.85
N THR A 397 -3.97 -0.98 14.17
CA THR A 397 -4.12 -1.42 12.77
C THR A 397 -3.82 -0.28 11.79
N PHE A 398 -3.32 -0.62 10.60
CA PHE A 398 -3.16 0.30 9.49
C PHE A 398 -4.34 0.15 8.53
N ASN A 399 -5.03 1.25 8.20
CA ASN A 399 -6.07 1.26 7.17
C ASN A 399 -5.43 1.35 5.78
N VAL A 400 -5.21 0.19 5.17
CA VAL A 400 -4.59 0.06 3.85
C VAL A 400 -5.46 0.68 2.74
N SER A 401 -6.79 0.61 2.87
CA SER A 401 -7.72 1.20 1.90
C SER A 401 -7.55 2.72 1.85
N SER A 402 -7.48 3.38 3.01
CA SER A 402 -7.19 4.81 3.10
C SER A 402 -5.82 5.16 2.51
N SER A 403 -4.79 4.34 2.74
CA SER A 403 -3.46 4.55 2.13
C SER A 403 -3.52 4.55 0.60
N ILE A 404 -4.14 3.52 0.02
CA ILE A 404 -4.24 3.35 -1.43
C ILE A 404 -5.03 4.50 -2.06
N TYR A 405 -6.13 4.89 -1.42
CA TYR A 405 -6.90 6.04 -1.86
C TYR A 405 -6.07 7.34 -1.85
N ILE A 406 -5.38 7.66 -0.74
CA ILE A 406 -4.61 8.90 -0.62
C ILE A 406 -3.45 8.95 -1.62
N ILE A 407 -2.73 7.83 -1.80
CA ILE A 407 -1.59 7.78 -2.72
C ILE A 407 -2.05 7.94 -4.19
N CYS A 408 -3.08 7.22 -4.61
CA CYS A 408 -3.60 7.31 -5.98
C CYS A 408 -4.19 8.69 -6.27
N SER A 409 -4.95 9.25 -5.34
CA SER A 409 -5.51 10.60 -5.46
C SER A 409 -4.40 11.65 -5.59
N GLY A 410 -3.39 11.58 -4.71
CA GLY A 410 -2.27 12.49 -4.71
C GLY A 410 -1.43 12.42 -5.99
N LEU A 411 -1.14 11.21 -6.48
CA LEU A 411 -0.39 10.98 -7.72
C LEU A 411 -1.17 11.45 -8.95
N ALA A 412 -2.49 11.23 -9.01
CA ALA A 412 -3.33 11.73 -10.09
C ALA A 412 -3.26 13.26 -10.23
N GLY A 413 -3.27 13.97 -9.10
CA GLY A 413 -3.08 15.43 -9.08
C GLY A 413 -1.70 15.86 -9.59
N ILE A 414 -0.64 15.11 -9.28
CA ILE A 414 0.73 15.42 -9.71
C ILE A 414 0.90 15.21 -11.22
N ILE A 415 0.44 14.07 -11.74
CA ILE A 415 0.64 13.66 -13.14
C ILE A 415 -0.07 14.61 -14.10
N PHE A 416 -1.28 15.07 -13.76
CA PHE A 416 -2.04 15.96 -14.62
C PHE A 416 -1.40 17.37 -14.75
N LEU A 417 -0.62 17.79 -13.75
CA LEU A 417 -0.04 19.13 -13.70
C LEU A 417 1.31 19.21 -14.42
N THR A 418 1.47 20.27 -15.22
CA THR A 418 2.68 20.58 -16.00
C THR A 418 3.47 21.75 -15.39
N LYS A 419 4.53 22.24 -16.04
CA LYS A 419 5.28 23.42 -15.57
C LYS A 419 4.48 24.75 -15.62
N GLN A 420 3.51 24.88 -16.53
CA GLN A 420 2.65 26.06 -16.64
C GLN A 420 1.20 25.68 -16.34
N ASN A 421 0.67 26.13 -15.20
CA ASN A 421 -0.68 25.77 -14.75
C ASN A 421 -1.53 27.01 -14.49
N HIS A 422 -2.61 27.18 -15.27
CA HIS A 422 -3.64 28.18 -14.99
C HIS A 422 -4.72 27.66 -14.04
N ARG A 423 -5.54 28.54 -13.46
CA ARG A 423 -6.68 28.14 -12.58
C ARG A 423 -7.58 27.07 -13.23
N SER A 424 -7.85 27.20 -14.53
CA SER A 424 -8.62 26.22 -15.29
C SER A 424 -7.95 24.83 -15.31
N LYS A 425 -6.62 24.77 -15.46
CA LYS A 425 -5.86 23.53 -15.47
C LYS A 425 -5.82 22.85 -14.09
N ILE A 426 -5.77 23.63 -13.01
CA ILE A 426 -5.88 23.11 -11.64
C ILE A 426 -7.28 22.53 -11.40
N LEU A 427 -8.33 23.19 -11.88
CA LEU A 427 -9.70 22.66 -11.79
C LEU A 427 -9.88 21.38 -12.62
N GLN A 428 -9.30 21.31 -13.83
CA GLN A 428 -9.26 20.10 -14.64
C GLN A 428 -8.51 18.96 -13.95
N ALA A 429 -7.40 19.27 -13.25
CA ALA A 429 -6.69 18.29 -12.43
C ALA A 429 -7.62 17.75 -11.33
N GLY A 430 -8.42 18.60 -10.68
CA GLY A 430 -9.43 18.17 -9.70
C GLY A 430 -10.50 17.25 -10.28
N MET A 431 -10.98 17.54 -11.50
CA MET A 431 -11.92 16.65 -12.20
C MET A 431 -11.28 15.30 -12.55
N PHE A 432 -10.02 15.30 -12.98
CA PHE A 432 -9.26 14.08 -13.24
C PHE A 432 -9.06 13.26 -11.95
N VAL A 433 -8.68 13.92 -10.85
CA VAL A 433 -8.59 13.31 -9.52
C VAL A 433 -9.94 12.73 -9.09
N ALA A 434 -11.05 13.42 -9.33
CA ALA A 434 -12.39 12.90 -9.01
C ALA A 434 -12.68 11.57 -9.74
N VAL A 435 -12.36 11.47 -11.03
CA VAL A 435 -12.51 10.21 -11.79
C VAL A 435 -11.63 9.10 -11.22
N VAL A 436 -10.36 9.41 -10.94
CA VAL A 436 -9.43 8.41 -10.35
C VAL A 436 -9.90 7.98 -8.96
N ASN A 437 -10.36 8.92 -8.13
CA ASN A 437 -10.90 8.63 -6.80
C ASN A 437 -12.08 7.67 -6.89
N VAL A 438 -13.04 7.91 -7.80
CA VAL A 438 -14.18 7.02 -8.03
C VAL A 438 -13.67 5.62 -8.43
N ILE A 439 -12.79 5.52 -9.42
CA ILE A 439 -12.25 4.21 -9.86
C ILE A 439 -11.58 3.47 -8.71
N VAL A 440 -10.75 4.15 -7.92
CA VAL A 440 -10.01 3.55 -6.80
C VAL A 440 -10.95 3.13 -5.68
N ILE A 441 -11.90 3.97 -5.29
CA ILE A 441 -12.88 3.67 -4.24
C ILE A 441 -13.72 2.46 -4.65
N PHE A 442 -14.30 2.44 -5.86
CA PHE A 442 -15.08 1.30 -6.34
C PHE A 442 -14.23 0.03 -6.45
N SER A 443 -12.96 0.13 -6.86
CA SER A 443 -12.04 -1.01 -6.88
C SER A 443 -11.84 -1.60 -5.48
N LEU A 444 -11.63 -0.75 -4.46
CA LEU A 444 -11.46 -1.18 -3.06
C LEU A 444 -12.75 -1.78 -2.50
N VAL A 445 -13.90 -1.16 -2.78
CA VAL A 445 -15.24 -1.63 -2.38
C VAL A 445 -15.54 -3.00 -2.98
N PHE A 446 -15.27 -3.21 -4.28
CA PHE A 446 -15.48 -4.50 -4.94
C PHE A 446 -14.52 -5.59 -4.46
N LEU A 447 -13.26 -5.25 -4.19
CA LEU A 447 -12.29 -6.21 -3.62
C LEU A 447 -12.71 -6.72 -2.24
N ARG A 448 -13.45 -5.91 -1.46
CA ARG A 448 -13.97 -6.32 -0.15
C ARG A 448 -15.11 -7.36 -0.27
N ASN A 449 -15.70 -7.52 -1.45
CA ASN A 449 -16.83 -8.43 -1.72
C ASN A 449 -18.00 -8.27 -0.72
N GLY A 450 -18.30 -7.02 -0.34
CA GLY A 450 -19.41 -6.69 0.55
C GLY A 450 -20.76 -6.65 -0.21
N GLN A 451 -21.85 -6.90 0.50
CA GLN A 451 -23.21 -6.68 -0.02
C GLN A 451 -23.59 -5.22 0.22
N TYR A 452 -23.29 -4.34 -0.73
CA TYR A 452 -23.66 -2.93 -0.64
C TYR A 452 -24.96 -2.64 -1.39
N ASP A 453 -25.76 -1.71 -0.86
CA ASP A 453 -26.97 -1.25 -1.52
C ASP A 453 -26.70 -0.13 -2.54
N GLY A 454 -27.73 0.26 -3.32
CA GLY A 454 -27.59 1.33 -4.31
C GLY A 454 -27.33 2.73 -3.72
N ILE A 455 -27.75 2.98 -2.48
CA ILE A 455 -27.53 4.24 -1.76
C ILE A 455 -26.07 4.35 -1.33
N GLU A 456 -25.48 3.26 -0.83
CA GLU A 456 -24.07 3.17 -0.45
C GLU A 456 -23.14 3.37 -1.65
N TYR A 457 -23.42 2.71 -2.79
CA TYR A 457 -22.69 2.98 -4.03
C TYR A 457 -22.82 4.44 -4.47
N GLY A 458 -24.01 5.03 -4.35
CA GLY A 458 -24.24 6.45 -4.61
C GLY A 458 -23.40 7.35 -3.71
N PHE A 459 -23.30 7.03 -2.42
CA PHE A 459 -22.48 7.76 -1.46
C PHE A 459 -20.99 7.72 -1.82
N TYR A 460 -20.43 6.54 -2.14
CA TYR A 460 -19.03 6.41 -2.56
C TYR A 460 -18.73 7.16 -3.85
N PHE A 461 -19.65 7.16 -4.80
CA PHE A 461 -19.51 7.95 -6.03
C PHE A 461 -19.45 9.45 -5.70
N ILE A 462 -20.41 9.95 -4.92
CA ILE A 462 -20.49 11.37 -4.56
C ILE A 462 -19.24 11.80 -3.78
N ILE A 463 -18.79 11.00 -2.81
CA ILE A 463 -17.64 11.35 -1.96
C ILE A 463 -16.33 11.39 -2.76
N GLY A 464 -16.13 10.45 -3.68
CA GLY A 464 -14.97 10.42 -4.56
C GLY A 464 -14.90 11.64 -5.47
N VAL A 465 -16.05 12.03 -6.03
CA VAL A 465 -16.19 13.24 -6.87
C VAL A 465 -15.95 14.52 -6.06
N ILE A 466 -16.63 14.66 -4.92
CA ILE A 466 -16.51 15.83 -4.05
C ILE A 466 -15.06 15.99 -3.59
N SER A 467 -14.40 14.93 -3.14
CA SER A 467 -13.01 15.00 -2.68
C SER A 467 -12.05 15.50 -3.77
N GLY A 468 -12.19 15.00 -5.00
CA GLY A 468 -11.32 15.42 -6.11
C GLY A 468 -11.51 16.89 -6.49
N ILE A 469 -12.77 17.33 -6.61
CA ILE A 469 -13.09 18.74 -6.90
C ILE A 469 -12.67 19.64 -5.74
N LEU A 470 -12.98 19.24 -4.49
CA LEU A 470 -12.64 19.98 -3.28
C LEU A 470 -11.12 20.14 -3.15
N SER A 471 -10.33 19.13 -3.52
CA SER A 471 -8.87 19.22 -3.55
C SER A 471 -8.37 20.36 -4.45
N ALA A 472 -8.93 20.50 -5.64
CA ALA A 472 -8.57 21.60 -6.55
C ALA A 472 -9.09 22.95 -6.07
N VAL A 473 -10.31 23.02 -5.54
CA VAL A 473 -10.89 24.27 -5.00
C VAL A 473 -10.05 24.79 -3.83
N LEU A 474 -9.69 23.91 -2.89
CA LEU A 474 -8.82 24.27 -1.76
C LEU A 474 -7.43 24.67 -2.23
N ALA A 475 -6.85 23.96 -3.20
CA ALA A 475 -5.55 24.34 -3.77
C ALA A 475 -5.60 25.74 -4.40
N ILE A 476 -6.61 26.03 -5.23
CA ILE A 476 -6.80 27.36 -5.86
C ILE A 476 -7.03 28.43 -4.80
N GLY A 477 -7.82 28.14 -3.75
CA GLY A 477 -8.11 29.08 -2.67
C GLY A 477 -6.89 29.40 -1.81
N LEU A 478 -6.02 28.42 -1.56
CA LEU A 478 -4.84 28.56 -0.70
C LEU A 478 -3.62 29.11 -1.44
N LEU A 479 -3.49 28.87 -2.75
CA LEU A 479 -2.33 29.27 -3.55
C LEU A 479 -1.95 30.76 -3.41
N PRO A 480 -2.88 31.73 -3.47
CA PRO A 480 -2.54 33.16 -3.35
C PRO A 480 -1.91 33.53 -2.00
N PHE A 481 -2.30 32.84 -0.92
CA PHE A 481 -1.75 33.08 0.41
C PHE A 481 -0.31 32.60 0.51
N PHE A 482 0.01 31.46 -0.11
CA PHE A 482 1.37 30.95 -0.21
C PHE A 482 2.24 31.82 -1.12
N GLU A 483 1.74 32.20 -2.30
CA GLU A 483 2.46 33.07 -3.24
C GLU A 483 2.80 34.43 -2.60
N ALA A 484 1.80 35.10 -2.02
CA ALA A 484 1.98 36.40 -1.38
C ALA A 484 2.85 36.30 -0.11
N GLY A 485 2.65 35.26 0.72
CA GLY A 485 3.40 35.06 1.95
C GLY A 485 4.89 34.80 1.70
N PHE A 486 5.19 33.96 0.72
CA PHE A 486 6.57 33.54 0.44
C PHE A 486 7.28 34.36 -0.63
N GLY A 487 6.56 35.23 -1.34
CA GLY A 487 7.10 36.04 -2.43
C GLY A 487 7.47 35.20 -3.65
N ILE A 488 6.78 34.08 -3.86
CA ILE A 488 7.06 33.16 -4.97
C ILE A 488 6.43 33.74 -6.23
N LEU A 489 7.27 34.01 -7.23
CA LEU A 489 6.80 34.41 -8.55
C LEU A 489 6.29 33.18 -9.31
N SER A 490 5.01 32.87 -9.14
CA SER A 490 4.36 31.80 -9.91
C SER A 490 4.07 32.24 -11.35
N THR A 491 3.91 31.27 -12.23
CA THR A 491 3.41 31.49 -13.61
C THR A 491 2.13 32.32 -13.61
N MET A 492 1.25 32.11 -12.63
CA MET A 492 0.00 32.85 -12.51
C MET A 492 0.22 34.32 -12.19
N ARG A 493 1.13 34.61 -11.26
CA ARG A 493 1.47 36.00 -10.94
C ARG A 493 2.09 36.72 -12.14
N LEU A 494 2.94 36.03 -12.92
CA LEU A 494 3.49 36.57 -14.17
C LEU A 494 2.40 36.96 -15.18
N ILE A 495 1.40 36.10 -15.38
CA ILE A 495 0.26 36.37 -16.29
C ILE A 495 -0.62 37.51 -15.79
N GLU A 496 -0.80 37.64 -14.47
CA GLU A 496 -1.52 38.80 -13.93
C GLU A 496 -0.80 40.11 -14.28
N LEU A 497 0.54 40.10 -14.22
CA LEU A 497 1.38 41.25 -14.55
C LEU A 497 1.46 41.57 -16.04
N THR A 498 1.03 40.68 -16.94
CA THR A 498 0.88 41.01 -18.38
C THR A 498 -0.40 41.78 -18.68
N SER A 499 -1.34 41.89 -17.73
CA SER A 499 -2.62 42.54 -17.96
C SER A 499 -2.45 44.06 -18.15
N PRO A 500 -2.96 44.66 -19.25
CA PRO A 500 -2.94 46.11 -19.46
C PRO A 500 -3.72 46.90 -18.41
N ASN A 501 -4.59 46.21 -17.65
CA ASN A 501 -5.31 46.80 -16.53
C ASN A 501 -4.46 46.94 -15.27
N HIS A 502 -3.26 46.34 -15.23
CA HIS A 502 -2.35 46.49 -14.11
C HIS A 502 -1.91 47.96 -13.99
N PRO A 503 -2.00 48.60 -12.81
CA PRO A 503 -1.81 50.05 -12.67
C PRO A 503 -0.49 50.57 -13.23
N LEU A 504 0.60 49.83 -13.03
CA LEU A 504 1.92 50.22 -13.50
C LEU A 504 2.09 50.06 -15.02
N LEU A 505 1.53 49.00 -15.60
CA LEU A 505 1.61 48.80 -17.05
C LEU A 505 0.74 49.84 -17.77
N ARG A 506 -0.44 50.13 -17.22
CA ARG A 506 -1.30 51.21 -17.68
C ARG A 506 -0.60 52.56 -17.59
N LYS A 507 0.15 52.82 -16.52
CA LYS A 507 0.94 54.05 -16.36
C LYS A 507 1.96 54.22 -17.50
N ILE A 508 2.73 53.18 -17.85
CA ILE A 508 3.68 53.24 -18.97
C ILE A 508 2.94 53.51 -20.28
N LEU A 509 1.85 52.78 -20.53
CA LEU A 509 1.02 52.96 -21.72
C LEU A 509 0.49 54.39 -21.87
N THR A 510 0.09 55.05 -20.78
CA THR A 510 -0.49 56.40 -20.82
C THR A 510 0.52 57.53 -20.76
N GLU A 511 1.59 57.38 -19.98
CA GLU A 511 2.57 58.46 -19.74
C GLU A 511 3.79 58.39 -20.67
N ALA A 512 4.13 57.20 -21.17
CA ALA A 512 5.30 56.95 -22.02
C ALA A 512 4.98 55.92 -23.12
N PRO A 513 4.08 56.26 -24.07
CA PRO A 513 3.57 55.31 -25.07
C PRO A 513 4.64 54.75 -26.01
N GLY A 514 5.68 55.54 -26.34
CA GLY A 514 6.81 55.09 -27.15
C GLY A 514 7.66 54.05 -26.42
N THR A 515 7.89 54.27 -25.12
CA THR A 515 8.53 53.30 -24.22
C THR A 515 7.70 52.04 -24.05
N TYR A 516 6.36 52.14 -24.00
CA TYR A 516 5.49 50.96 -24.02
C TYR A 516 5.69 50.12 -25.29
N HIS A 517 5.67 50.76 -26.46
CA HIS A 517 5.87 50.06 -27.75
C HIS A 517 7.26 49.41 -27.83
N HIS A 518 8.31 50.13 -27.42
CA HIS A 518 9.66 49.57 -27.22
C HIS A 518 9.64 48.31 -26.36
N SER A 519 9.09 48.42 -25.16
CA SER A 519 9.04 47.32 -24.19
C SER A 519 8.34 46.07 -24.73
N VAL A 520 7.29 46.23 -25.54
CA VAL A 520 6.59 45.10 -26.18
C VAL A 520 7.46 44.42 -27.24
N MET A 521 8.23 45.17 -28.02
CA MET A 521 9.14 44.61 -29.03
C MET A 521 10.30 43.86 -28.37
N VAL A 522 10.91 44.44 -27.33
CA VAL A 522 11.94 43.79 -26.53
C VAL A 522 11.41 42.52 -25.85
N ALA A 523 10.14 42.53 -25.40
CA ALA A 523 9.49 41.36 -24.81
C ALA A 523 9.39 40.17 -25.77
N ASN A 524 9.05 40.41 -27.04
CA ASN A 524 8.95 39.35 -28.05
C ASN A 524 10.31 38.74 -28.38
N LEU A 525 11.35 39.59 -28.53
CA LEU A 525 12.72 39.13 -28.73
C LEU A 525 13.19 38.28 -27.54
N SER A 526 13.04 38.82 -26.32
CA SER A 526 13.55 38.20 -25.11
C SER A 526 12.84 36.88 -24.77
N GLU A 527 11.52 36.80 -24.98
CA GLU A 527 10.77 35.56 -24.78
C GLU A 527 11.25 34.46 -25.71
N SER A 528 11.30 34.73 -27.03
CA SER A 528 11.73 33.74 -28.02
C SER A 528 13.14 33.22 -27.73
N ALA A 529 14.08 34.13 -27.43
CA ALA A 529 15.45 33.78 -27.13
C ALA A 529 15.59 32.97 -25.83
N CYS A 530 14.83 33.32 -24.78
CA CYS A 530 14.81 32.56 -23.54
C CYS A 530 14.23 31.16 -23.73
N GLU A 531 13.12 31.02 -24.47
CA GLU A 531 12.52 29.71 -24.75
C GLU A 531 13.45 28.81 -25.56
N ALA A 532 14.17 29.37 -26.54
CA ALA A 532 15.11 28.63 -27.39
C ALA A 532 16.27 27.98 -26.60
N ILE A 533 16.66 28.57 -25.46
CA ILE A 533 17.70 28.02 -24.57
C ILE A 533 17.14 27.29 -23.34
N GLY A 534 15.81 27.18 -23.21
CA GLY A 534 15.14 26.56 -22.06
C GLY A 534 15.12 27.41 -20.79
N ALA A 535 15.39 28.72 -20.89
CA ALA A 535 15.20 29.70 -19.83
C ALA A 535 13.72 30.12 -19.70
N ASN A 536 13.39 30.96 -18.71
CA ASN A 536 12.00 31.33 -18.44
C ASN A 536 11.51 32.47 -19.36
N GLY A 537 10.98 32.11 -20.53
CA GLY A 537 10.44 33.07 -21.52
C GLY A 537 9.33 33.97 -20.99
N LEU A 538 8.41 33.44 -20.18
CA LEU A 538 7.33 34.24 -19.59
C LEU A 538 7.86 35.30 -18.60
N LEU A 539 8.87 34.94 -17.78
CA LEU A 539 9.54 35.91 -16.92
C LEU A 539 10.22 37.00 -17.76
N ALA A 540 10.90 36.62 -18.85
CA ALA A 540 11.55 37.58 -19.72
C ALA A 540 10.54 38.55 -20.34
N ARG A 541 9.44 38.05 -20.92
CA ARG A 541 8.34 38.86 -21.45
C ARG A 541 7.80 39.86 -20.44
N VAL A 542 7.46 39.40 -19.23
CA VAL A 542 6.90 40.26 -18.18
C VAL A 542 7.94 41.26 -17.69
N GLY A 543 9.20 40.84 -17.53
CA GLY A 543 10.32 41.72 -17.17
C GLY A 543 10.47 42.88 -18.15
N CYS A 544 10.42 42.60 -19.46
CA CYS A 544 10.46 43.62 -20.50
C CYS A 544 9.32 44.64 -20.40
N TYR A 545 8.12 44.26 -19.99
CA TYR A 545 7.02 45.24 -19.83
C TYR A 545 7.28 46.29 -18.76
N TYR A 546 8.18 46.02 -17.81
CA TYR A 546 8.45 46.91 -16.68
C TYR A 546 9.90 47.41 -16.60
N HIS A 547 10.82 46.88 -17.42
CA HIS A 547 12.26 47.23 -17.33
C HIS A 547 12.51 48.73 -17.39
N ASP A 548 11.72 49.42 -18.21
CA ASP A 548 11.84 50.84 -18.51
C ASP A 548 10.85 51.74 -17.76
N ILE A 549 10.14 51.22 -16.75
CA ILE A 549 9.11 51.98 -16.03
C ILE A 549 9.62 53.29 -15.43
N GLY A 550 10.91 53.39 -15.10
CA GLY A 550 11.51 54.61 -14.57
C GLY A 550 11.47 55.79 -15.56
N LYS A 551 11.41 55.53 -16.88
CA LYS A 551 11.25 56.56 -17.91
C LYS A 551 9.95 57.37 -17.73
N THR A 552 8.94 56.80 -17.09
CA THR A 552 7.68 57.50 -16.77
C THR A 552 7.87 58.70 -15.83
N LYS A 553 8.96 58.80 -15.07
CA LYS A 553 9.24 60.02 -14.28
C LYS A 553 9.52 61.23 -15.17
N ARG A 554 10.13 61.03 -16.34
CA ARG A 554 10.58 62.12 -17.24
C ARG A 554 10.47 61.71 -18.72
N PRO A 555 9.26 61.42 -19.25
CA PRO A 555 9.11 60.75 -20.55
C PRO A 555 9.75 61.50 -21.72
N GLN A 556 9.66 62.84 -21.73
CA GLN A 556 10.15 63.71 -22.82
C GLN A 556 11.69 63.67 -23.02
N PHE A 557 12.44 63.15 -22.04
CA PHE A 557 13.90 62.99 -22.14
C PHE A 557 14.32 61.67 -22.82
N PHE A 558 13.37 60.84 -23.23
CA PHE A 558 13.65 59.59 -23.94
C PHE A 558 13.12 59.69 -25.38
N ILE A 559 13.99 59.43 -26.36
CA ILE A 559 13.76 59.74 -27.78
C ILE A 559 12.51 59.06 -28.33
N GLU A 560 12.21 57.85 -27.86
CA GLU A 560 11.04 57.09 -28.27
C GLU A 560 9.71 57.76 -27.90
N ASN A 561 9.70 58.67 -26.93
CA ASN A 561 8.50 59.43 -26.51
C ASN A 561 8.45 60.85 -27.08
N GLN A 562 9.47 61.28 -27.83
CA GLN A 562 9.54 62.63 -28.39
C GLN A 562 8.71 62.69 -29.68
N MET A 563 7.43 63.08 -29.57
CA MET A 563 6.56 63.30 -30.73
C MET A 563 6.48 64.78 -31.07
N ASN A 564 7.04 65.19 -32.22
CA ASN A 564 7.00 66.57 -32.73
C ASN A 564 7.54 67.64 -31.76
N ILE A 565 8.52 67.29 -30.93
CA ILE A 565 9.22 68.22 -30.04
C ILE A 565 10.72 68.19 -30.33
N GLU A 566 11.41 69.31 -30.12
CA GLU A 566 12.88 69.34 -30.12
C GLU A 566 13.43 68.49 -28.96
N ASN A 567 14.56 67.83 -29.19
CA ASN A 567 15.19 66.99 -28.17
C ASN A 567 15.68 67.85 -26.99
N PRO A 568 15.14 67.67 -25.76
CA PRO A 568 15.54 68.46 -24.60
C PRO A 568 17.04 68.36 -24.26
N HIS A 569 17.70 67.26 -24.67
CA HIS A 569 19.13 67.04 -24.45
C HIS A 569 20.04 67.99 -25.25
N ASP A 570 19.53 68.68 -26.27
CA ASP A 570 20.31 69.63 -27.06
C ASP A 570 20.61 70.91 -26.27
N ARG A 571 19.76 71.22 -25.27
CA ARG A 571 19.89 72.40 -24.41
C ARG A 571 20.52 72.08 -23.04
N LEU A 572 20.96 70.84 -22.82
CA LEU A 572 21.52 70.38 -21.56
C LEU A 572 23.00 70.03 -21.65
N PRO A 573 23.80 70.28 -20.59
CA PRO A 573 25.13 69.72 -20.47
C PRO A 573 25.12 68.19 -20.55
N PRO A 574 26.17 67.55 -21.12
CA PRO A 574 26.27 66.09 -21.19
C PRO A 574 26.12 65.40 -19.83
N GLN A 575 26.69 65.99 -18.76
CA GLN A 575 26.57 65.46 -17.40
C GLN A 575 25.12 65.42 -16.90
N THR A 576 24.35 66.47 -17.16
CA THR A 576 22.93 66.54 -16.76
C THR A 576 22.10 65.52 -17.54
N SER A 577 22.36 65.39 -18.84
CA SER A 577 21.72 64.39 -19.69
C SER A 577 22.01 62.96 -19.21
N LYS A 578 23.27 62.68 -18.88
CA LYS A 578 23.70 61.41 -18.29
C LYS A 578 22.98 61.12 -16.97
N ASN A 579 22.88 62.09 -16.06
CA ASN A 579 22.20 61.89 -14.79
C ASN A 579 20.70 61.58 -14.97
N ILE A 580 20.03 62.21 -15.93
CA ILE A 580 18.62 61.95 -16.24
C ILE A 580 18.45 60.53 -16.81
N ILE A 581 19.30 60.15 -17.76
CA ILE A 581 19.20 58.85 -18.41
C ILE A 581 19.53 57.75 -17.41
N ILE A 582 20.67 57.78 -16.73
CA ILE A 582 21.06 56.69 -15.82
C ILE A 582 20.06 56.51 -14.67
N ALA A 583 19.41 57.59 -14.22
CA ALA A 583 18.43 57.52 -13.14
C ALA A 583 17.22 56.63 -13.47
N HIS A 584 16.86 56.36 -14.73
CA HIS A 584 15.65 55.58 -15.03
C HIS A 584 15.71 54.14 -14.49
N ALA A 585 16.89 53.50 -14.49
CA ALA A 585 17.03 52.15 -13.95
C ALA A 585 16.77 52.14 -12.44
N THR A 586 17.40 53.04 -11.69
CA THR A 586 17.21 53.17 -10.24
C THR A 586 15.82 53.67 -9.87
N ASP A 587 15.29 54.65 -10.62
CA ASP A 587 13.95 55.21 -10.44
C ASP A 587 12.87 54.14 -10.71
N GLY A 588 13.09 53.29 -11.72
CA GLY A 588 12.22 52.18 -12.07
C GLY A 588 12.22 51.10 -10.98
N ALA A 589 13.40 50.66 -10.54
CA ALA A 589 13.54 49.69 -9.46
C ALA A 589 12.90 50.19 -8.15
N GLU A 590 13.12 51.46 -7.77
CA GLU A 590 12.47 52.07 -6.60
C GLU A 590 10.94 52.10 -6.74
N MET A 591 10.42 52.46 -7.92
CA MET A 591 8.99 52.47 -8.19
C MET A 591 8.38 51.07 -8.06
N LEU A 592 9.03 50.05 -8.62
CA LEU A 592 8.59 48.66 -8.54
C LEU A 592 8.63 48.13 -7.10
N ARG A 593 9.69 48.45 -6.33
CA ARG A 593 9.80 48.12 -4.90
C ARG A 593 8.66 48.75 -4.10
N LYS A 594 8.34 50.03 -4.34
CA LYS A 594 7.25 50.75 -3.67
C LYS A 594 5.88 50.11 -3.93
N HIS A 595 5.69 49.52 -5.11
CA HIS A 595 4.47 48.81 -5.49
C HIS A 595 4.50 47.31 -5.16
N LYS A 596 5.53 46.84 -4.45
CA LYS A 596 5.68 45.42 -4.04
C LYS A 596 5.63 44.46 -5.22
N MET A 597 6.25 44.86 -6.32
CA MET A 597 6.44 43.98 -7.46
C MET A 597 7.40 42.83 -7.09
N PRO A 598 7.31 41.67 -7.76
CA PRO A 598 8.23 40.55 -7.55
C PRO A 598 9.69 40.99 -7.70
N LYS A 599 10.58 40.41 -6.88
CA LYS A 599 12.00 40.79 -6.85
C LYS A 599 12.64 40.63 -8.23
N GLU A 600 12.30 39.58 -8.95
CA GLU A 600 12.80 39.29 -10.28
C GLU A 600 12.48 40.42 -11.28
N ILE A 601 11.31 41.05 -11.18
CA ILE A 601 10.92 42.18 -12.04
C ILE A 601 11.64 43.47 -11.64
N VAL A 602 11.81 43.68 -10.33
CA VAL A 602 12.60 44.80 -9.79
C VAL A 602 14.06 44.70 -10.25
N ASP A 603 14.64 43.51 -10.12
CA ASP A 603 16.02 43.22 -10.47
C ASP A 603 16.25 43.42 -11.97
N ILE A 604 15.32 42.98 -12.84
CA ILE A 604 15.41 43.24 -14.29
C ILE A 604 15.43 44.75 -14.59
N ALA A 605 14.57 45.55 -13.96
CA ALA A 605 14.57 47.00 -14.15
C ALA A 605 15.87 47.67 -13.68
N GLU A 606 16.49 47.16 -12.63
CA GLU A 606 17.77 47.67 -12.11
C GLU A 606 18.98 47.21 -12.95
N GLN A 607 18.94 45.97 -13.46
CA GLN A 607 20.10 45.26 -14.05
C GLN A 607 20.15 45.25 -15.57
N HIS A 608 19.06 45.56 -16.30
CA HIS A 608 19.02 45.38 -17.76
C HIS A 608 20.11 46.14 -18.53
N HIS A 609 20.61 47.26 -18.00
CA HIS A 609 21.78 47.92 -18.57
C HIS A 609 23.12 47.44 -17.98
N GLY A 610 23.12 46.79 -16.83
CA GLY A 610 24.31 46.37 -16.10
C GLY A 610 25.15 47.58 -15.71
N THR A 611 26.43 47.54 -16.07
CA THR A 611 27.41 48.62 -15.84
C THR A 611 27.92 49.22 -17.15
N THR A 612 27.10 49.22 -18.20
CA THR A 612 27.52 49.73 -19.51
C THR A 612 27.79 51.22 -19.53
N LEU A 613 28.65 51.62 -20.45
CA LEU A 613 28.98 53.02 -20.70
C LEU A 613 27.89 53.70 -21.54
N LEU A 614 27.43 54.87 -21.11
CA LEU A 614 26.56 55.74 -21.88
C LEU A 614 27.36 56.46 -22.99
N LYS A 615 27.69 55.71 -24.06
CA LYS A 615 28.67 56.08 -25.11
C LYS A 615 28.45 57.48 -25.71
N TYR A 616 27.22 57.81 -26.13
CA TYR A 616 26.93 59.07 -26.83
C TYR A 616 27.28 60.31 -25.98
N PHE A 617 26.82 60.36 -24.73
CA PHE A 617 27.08 61.50 -23.85
C PHE A 617 28.51 61.53 -23.32
N TYR A 618 29.15 60.37 -23.15
CA TYR A 618 30.58 60.29 -22.85
C TYR A 618 31.43 60.93 -23.96
N HIS A 619 31.17 60.57 -25.22
CA HIS A 619 31.87 61.17 -26.36
C HIS A 619 31.54 62.65 -26.54
N LYS A 620 30.27 63.07 -26.35
CA LYS A 620 29.87 64.48 -26.38
C LYS A 620 30.61 65.30 -25.31
N ALA A 621 30.79 64.75 -24.10
CA ALA A 621 31.54 65.40 -23.04
C ALA A 621 33.03 65.53 -23.37
N LYS A 622 33.64 64.45 -23.89
CA LYS A 622 35.06 64.42 -24.30
C LYS A 622 35.35 65.40 -25.44
N GLN A 623 34.45 65.49 -26.43
CA GLN A 623 34.54 66.46 -27.53
C GLN A 623 34.35 67.91 -27.07
N SER A 624 33.63 68.12 -25.95
CA SER A 624 33.45 69.45 -25.35
C SER A 624 34.67 69.92 -24.52
N GLY A 625 35.78 69.18 -24.56
CA GLY A 625 37.03 69.52 -23.86
C GLY A 625 37.03 69.22 -22.35
N LEU A 626 36.06 68.44 -21.85
CA LEU A 626 36.01 68.02 -20.45
C LEU A 626 36.87 66.77 -20.23
N GLU A 627 37.72 66.78 -19.21
CA GLU A 627 38.34 65.54 -18.71
C GLU A 627 37.28 64.70 -17.99
N VAL A 628 36.79 63.66 -18.65
CA VAL A 628 35.76 62.76 -18.14
C VAL A 628 36.26 61.33 -18.07
N ARG A 629 35.99 60.66 -16.95
CA ARG A 629 36.30 59.24 -16.76
C ARG A 629 35.12 58.41 -17.23
N GLU A 630 35.39 57.21 -17.76
CA GLU A 630 34.31 56.30 -18.17
C GLU A 630 33.41 55.91 -17.00
N GLU A 631 33.97 55.73 -15.80
CA GLU A 631 33.24 55.39 -14.58
C GLU A 631 32.11 56.37 -14.27
N ASP A 632 32.29 57.66 -14.59
CA ASP A 632 31.28 58.70 -14.35
C ASP A 632 30.07 58.59 -15.30
N TYR A 633 30.20 57.84 -16.40
CA TYR A 633 29.19 57.67 -17.45
C TYR A 633 28.65 56.23 -17.53
N ARG A 634 29.04 55.36 -16.59
CA ARG A 634 28.52 54.00 -16.50
C ARG A 634 27.28 53.92 -15.62
N TYR A 635 26.39 52.99 -15.95
CA TYR A 635 25.27 52.62 -15.08
C TYR A 635 25.80 52.04 -13.76
N PRO A 636 25.11 52.27 -12.63
CA PRO A 636 25.56 51.80 -11.32
C PRO A 636 25.51 50.28 -11.16
N GLY A 637 24.78 49.57 -12.03
CA GLY A 637 24.57 48.14 -11.93
C GLY A 637 23.59 47.72 -10.82
N PRO A 638 23.63 46.45 -10.39
CA PRO A 638 24.66 45.45 -10.69
C PRO A 638 24.58 44.90 -12.13
N LYS A 639 25.57 44.11 -12.55
CA LYS A 639 25.49 43.35 -13.81
C LYS A 639 24.36 42.34 -13.75
N ALA A 640 23.92 41.85 -14.91
CA ALA A 640 22.88 40.83 -14.98
C ALA A 640 23.29 39.60 -14.17
N GLN A 641 22.44 39.21 -13.21
CA GLN A 641 22.67 38.04 -12.36
C GLN A 641 22.02 36.76 -12.90
N THR A 642 21.13 36.89 -13.89
CA THR A 642 20.38 35.78 -14.48
C THR A 642 20.46 35.79 -16.00
N LYS A 643 20.22 34.63 -16.63
CA LYS A 643 20.16 34.49 -18.09
C LYS A 643 19.08 35.39 -18.68
N GLU A 644 17.91 35.43 -18.05
CA GLU A 644 16.79 36.24 -18.47
C GLU A 644 17.14 37.74 -18.46
N SER A 645 17.74 38.25 -17.37
CA SER A 645 18.14 39.66 -17.29
C SER A 645 19.21 40.02 -18.33
N ALA A 646 20.17 39.12 -18.58
CA ALA A 646 21.20 39.30 -19.60
C ALA A 646 20.59 39.37 -21.01
N ILE A 647 19.70 38.44 -21.35
CA ILE A 647 19.02 38.40 -22.65
C ILE A 647 18.16 39.65 -22.85
N ILE A 648 17.43 40.11 -21.84
CA ILE A 648 16.65 41.35 -21.89
C ILE A 648 17.56 42.55 -22.18
N GLY A 649 18.70 42.65 -21.51
CA GLY A 649 19.65 43.74 -21.74
C GLY A 649 20.26 43.76 -23.14
N ILE A 650 20.49 42.59 -23.74
CA ILE A 650 20.93 42.47 -25.13
C ILE A 650 19.79 42.84 -26.09
N ALA A 651 18.59 42.28 -25.87
CA ALA A 651 17.41 42.55 -26.69
C ALA A 651 17.04 44.04 -26.70
N ASP A 652 17.13 44.73 -25.56
CA ASP A 652 16.92 46.18 -25.43
C ASP A 652 17.87 46.97 -26.34
N SER A 653 19.15 46.59 -26.35
CA SER A 653 20.15 47.24 -27.21
C SER A 653 19.93 46.94 -28.69
N VAL A 654 19.55 45.71 -29.01
CA VAL A 654 19.27 45.25 -30.38
C VAL A 654 18.04 45.95 -30.94
N GLU A 655 16.92 46.00 -30.20
CA GLU A 655 15.68 46.68 -30.65
C GLU A 655 15.96 48.16 -30.93
N ALA A 656 16.60 48.85 -29.97
CA ALA A 656 16.85 50.27 -30.08
C ALA A 656 17.78 50.60 -31.26
N ALA A 657 18.77 49.74 -31.52
CA ALA A 657 19.69 49.91 -32.64
C ALA A 657 19.00 49.66 -33.99
N VAL A 658 18.22 48.57 -34.12
CA VAL A 658 17.49 48.27 -35.37
C VAL A 658 16.42 49.32 -35.65
N ARG A 659 15.69 49.79 -34.63
CA ARG A 659 14.68 50.85 -34.76
C ARG A 659 15.24 52.15 -35.33
N SER A 660 16.53 52.43 -35.07
CA SER A 660 17.20 53.62 -35.59
C SER A 660 17.64 53.50 -37.05
N MET A 661 17.54 52.31 -37.65
CA MET A 661 17.86 52.07 -39.06
C MET A 661 16.66 52.34 -39.95
N SER A 662 16.87 52.96 -41.13
CA SER A 662 15.77 53.29 -42.03
C SER A 662 15.18 52.07 -42.75
N HIS A 663 16.04 51.18 -43.26
CA HIS A 663 15.65 49.96 -44.00
C HIS A 663 16.67 48.85 -43.71
N PRO A 664 16.59 48.17 -42.55
CA PRO A 664 17.56 47.15 -42.17
C PRO A 664 17.41 45.90 -43.05
N THR A 665 18.48 45.51 -43.74
CA THR A 665 18.57 44.22 -44.47
C THR A 665 18.92 43.07 -43.52
N PRO A 666 18.62 41.81 -43.87
CA PRO A 666 18.93 40.65 -43.02
C PRO A 666 20.41 40.57 -42.61
N ASP A 667 21.34 40.82 -43.55
CA ASP A 667 22.78 40.81 -43.26
C ASP A 667 23.17 41.93 -42.29
N GLN A 668 22.58 43.12 -42.43
CA GLN A 668 22.82 44.22 -41.49
C GLN A 668 22.27 43.94 -40.09
N ILE A 669 21.14 43.21 -39.99
CA ILE A 669 20.59 42.78 -38.70
C ILE A 669 21.53 41.77 -38.05
N ASP A 670 22.02 40.78 -38.80
CA ASP A 670 22.95 39.75 -38.30
C ASP A 670 24.24 40.40 -37.77
N ASP A 671 24.88 41.27 -38.57
CA ASP A 671 26.07 42.01 -38.17
C ASP A 671 25.83 42.87 -36.92
N LEU A 672 24.69 43.54 -36.84
CA LEU A 672 24.35 44.40 -35.71
C LEU A 672 24.18 43.58 -34.41
N VAL A 673 23.44 42.47 -34.47
CA VAL A 673 23.21 41.59 -33.31
C VAL A 673 24.54 41.02 -32.82
N ARG A 674 25.38 40.50 -33.74
CA ARG A 674 26.73 39.99 -33.41
C ARG A 674 27.59 41.03 -32.72
N ASN A 675 27.63 42.25 -33.25
CA ASN A 675 28.43 43.33 -32.69
C ASN A 675 27.97 43.74 -31.28
N ILE A 676 26.65 43.81 -31.04
CA ILE A 676 26.12 44.12 -29.71
C ILE A 676 26.48 43.02 -28.70
N ILE A 677 26.36 41.76 -29.08
CA ILE A 677 26.74 40.63 -28.21
C ILE A 677 28.25 40.67 -27.92
N ALA A 678 29.08 40.91 -28.95
CA ALA A 678 30.53 41.02 -28.80
C ALA A 678 30.92 42.18 -27.86
N ASP A 679 30.30 43.35 -28.01
CA ASP A 679 30.50 44.51 -27.13
C ASP A 679 30.19 44.17 -25.67
N ARG A 680 29.07 43.47 -25.41
CA ARG A 680 28.67 43.08 -24.05
C ARG A 680 29.63 42.07 -23.43
N LEU A 681 30.14 41.13 -24.24
CA LEU A 681 31.11 40.14 -23.82
C LEU A 681 32.47 40.79 -23.51
N GLN A 682 32.94 41.70 -24.36
CA GLN A 682 34.21 42.41 -24.18
C GLN A 682 34.18 43.37 -22.97
N ASP A 683 33.04 44.02 -22.71
CA ASP A 683 32.81 44.87 -21.52
C ASP A 683 32.52 44.05 -20.24
N GLY A 684 32.65 42.71 -20.31
CA GLY A 684 32.49 41.79 -19.18
C GLY A 684 31.11 41.85 -18.52
N GLN A 685 30.07 42.25 -19.25
CA GLN A 685 28.70 42.45 -18.71
C GLN A 685 28.00 41.12 -18.38
N LEU A 686 28.48 40.01 -18.92
CA LEU A 686 27.90 38.68 -18.78
C LEU A 686 28.65 37.79 -17.77
N ASN A 687 29.63 38.34 -17.04
CA ASN A 687 30.51 37.56 -16.15
C ASN A 687 29.84 37.11 -14.84
N GLU A 688 28.67 37.65 -14.52
CA GLU A 688 27.95 37.39 -13.25
C GLU A 688 26.64 36.61 -13.46
N CYS A 689 26.46 36.00 -14.64
CA CYS A 689 25.34 35.11 -14.92
C CYS A 689 25.80 33.82 -15.63
N ASP A 690 25.00 32.77 -15.53
CA ASP A 690 25.34 31.44 -16.06
C ASP A 690 25.09 31.27 -17.56
N LEU A 691 25.13 32.35 -18.36
CA LEU A 691 24.87 32.30 -19.80
C LEU A 691 26.11 31.77 -20.56
N THR A 692 25.96 30.64 -21.23
CA THR A 692 27.07 29.98 -21.93
C THR A 692 27.29 30.57 -23.34
N LEU A 693 28.51 30.43 -23.87
CA LEU A 693 28.82 30.83 -25.26
C LEU A 693 27.94 30.10 -26.29
N LYS A 694 27.58 28.83 -26.02
CA LYS A 694 26.67 28.08 -26.88
C LYS A 694 25.27 28.69 -26.88
N GLU A 695 24.77 29.08 -25.71
CA GLU A 695 23.46 29.73 -25.59
C GLU A 695 23.45 31.11 -26.27
N LEU A 696 24.54 31.88 -26.21
CA LEU A 696 24.66 33.16 -26.91
C LEU A 696 24.47 33.03 -28.43
N VAL A 697 25.03 31.99 -29.05
CA VAL A 697 24.82 31.73 -30.49
C VAL A 697 23.35 31.40 -30.80
N ILE A 698 22.66 30.67 -29.90
CA ILE A 698 21.23 30.38 -30.05
C ILE A 698 20.40 31.67 -29.91
N VAL A 699 20.75 32.52 -28.95
CA VAL A 699 20.13 33.83 -28.73
C VAL A 699 20.31 34.75 -29.94
N GLU A 700 21.52 34.83 -30.51
CA GLU A 700 21.83 35.56 -31.75
C GLU A 700 20.90 35.15 -32.89
N ASN A 701 20.82 33.83 -33.16
CA ASN A 701 19.96 33.30 -34.22
C ASN A 701 18.48 33.60 -33.97
N SER A 702 18.00 33.44 -32.73
CA SER A 702 16.61 33.72 -32.35
C SER A 702 16.23 35.20 -32.52
N PHE A 703 17.14 36.12 -32.18
CA PHE A 703 16.94 37.54 -32.43
C PHE A 703 16.88 37.84 -33.92
N CYS A 704 17.80 37.30 -34.72
CA CYS A 704 17.80 37.49 -36.16
C CYS A 704 16.52 36.96 -36.81
N GLU A 705 16.05 35.77 -36.44
CA GLU A 705 14.80 35.20 -36.94
C GLU A 705 13.59 36.07 -36.59
N THR A 706 13.49 36.51 -35.33
CA THR A 706 12.38 37.35 -34.84
C THR A 706 12.39 38.72 -35.51
N LEU A 707 13.54 39.37 -35.64
CA LEU A 707 13.68 40.68 -36.31
C LEU A 707 13.38 40.57 -37.80
N ASN A 708 13.89 39.55 -38.48
CA ASN A 708 13.58 39.31 -39.88
C ASN A 708 12.06 39.14 -40.06
N GLY A 709 11.38 38.42 -39.17
CA GLY A 709 9.92 38.30 -39.20
C GLY A 709 9.17 39.64 -38.99
N ILE A 710 9.71 40.53 -38.16
CA ILE A 710 9.12 41.85 -37.88
C ILE A 710 9.33 42.83 -39.04
N PHE A 711 10.52 42.85 -39.64
CA PHE A 711 10.92 43.84 -40.65
C PHE A 711 10.74 43.37 -42.10
N HIS A 712 10.44 42.09 -42.36
CA HIS A 712 10.01 41.65 -43.69
C HIS A 712 8.60 42.16 -43.99
N SER A 713 8.51 43.07 -44.95
CA SER A 713 7.28 43.57 -45.53
C SER A 713 6.48 42.45 -46.19
N ARG A 714 5.17 42.39 -45.92
CA ARG A 714 4.21 41.78 -46.87
C ARG A 714 4.48 42.42 -48.22
N ILE A 715 4.71 41.59 -49.24
CA ILE A 715 4.87 42.00 -50.64
C ILE A 715 3.87 43.12 -50.95
N GLU A 716 4.34 44.34 -51.19
CA GLU A 716 3.50 45.43 -51.66
C GLU A 716 3.07 45.09 -53.10
N TYR A 717 1.76 45.03 -53.32
CA TYR A 717 1.23 44.92 -54.67
C TYR A 717 1.61 46.19 -55.44
N PRO A 718 2.19 46.09 -56.64
CA PRO A 718 2.59 47.26 -57.41
C PRO A 718 1.38 48.14 -57.71
N GLU A 719 1.44 49.43 -57.35
CA GLU A 719 0.44 50.40 -57.76
C GLU A 719 0.39 50.47 -59.29
N MET A 720 -0.74 50.08 -59.88
CA MET A 720 -0.99 50.31 -61.29
C MET A 720 -1.10 51.82 -61.55
N THR A 721 -0.02 52.39 -62.08
CA THR A 721 0.03 53.77 -62.60
C THR A 721 -1.16 54.03 -63.52
N LYS A 722 -2.09 54.91 -63.10
CA LYS A 722 -3.17 55.41 -63.95
C LYS A 722 -2.58 56.12 -65.16
N GLN A 723 -2.68 55.52 -66.33
CA GLN A 723 -2.44 56.21 -67.61
C GLN A 723 -3.46 57.34 -67.76
N LYS A 724 -2.96 58.57 -67.90
CA LYS A 724 -3.76 59.72 -68.34
C LYS A 724 -4.26 59.47 -69.75
N VAL A 725 -5.57 59.31 -69.91
CA VAL A 725 -6.26 59.40 -71.20
C VAL A 725 -6.09 60.83 -71.72
N LYS A 726 -5.40 60.99 -72.83
CA LYS A 726 -5.38 62.24 -73.60
C LYS A 726 -6.75 62.41 -74.27
N GLN A 727 -7.35 63.58 -74.08
CA GLN A 727 -8.50 64.06 -74.85
C GLN A 727 -8.19 64.08 -76.34
N ALA A 728 -9.18 63.67 -77.15
CA ALA A 728 -9.34 64.05 -78.55
C ALA A 728 -10.74 64.65 -78.70
#